data_AF-U1QP37-F1
#
_entry.id   AF-U1QP37-F1
#
_cell.length_a   1.000
_cell.length_b   1.000
_cell.length_c   1.000
_cell.angle_alpha   90.00
_cell.angle_beta   90.00
_cell.angle_gamma   90.00
#
_symmetry.space_group_name_H-M   'P 1'
#
loop_
_entity.id
_entity.type
_entity.pdbx_description
1 polymer ?
#
loop_
_entity_poly.entity_id
_entity_poly.type
_entity_poly.pdbx_seq_one_letter_code
_entity_poly.pdbx_strand_id
1 'polypeptide(L)'
;MSATGFLSTVLSQATRRARALKEIRNEDDARLVSKSDAGPCRLPIVFSNDSFFLTRDGAWTGMRIPTKSSGFLSARARQEYYRSAQKVFAKDLPKEKENAGQILVTNRVVSMDEWETQILDPTSKYNPNLTSGYQAYVREARRNIEASSFSQPETYLFVRQGSRGGTGVTKIVNQVVDLVLAGAGMDDSQPDKEEVSYWEPQAANLRRTLSSTWLQAQPVTRRELEWVVRHQDMPGLPTPDVSPSDEQEWGAGAWRTALSSYTEEIPLGIINRRRYYGLRVDGPTGAGTSYVAFLPIASIPQAVRYDANWLDFASKTDFPVDINLHFEVIGAAAVERQLDKATETAEAQLDEAADVGAQDSVTATQHAQLDQTRTQMAMNKSPMVYWQAVMSVYADDRETLLDRISSLIQHYNAIHFELVCPDKDQRELYFQSFPGAPVTLDDWFHRTDTQFFAACQPWLSQAIGNSVDIPGDYQGYSLEVDSSGNLKRGRPFFFNLFSVVDGQGKAPTEGVVASPGAGKRLPLTTPILREDGTWTTMGDLRVGDRIWSTHGPTAVTRLSPIKEDAPALRMVFDDGTTQVCDPEHRWTFMGPDAPSWPVPDQNEPDGVLSSLLTSSDPEDTTTPEQLATLAGDSQRAEDYLRASERLRSDGSGQFRMRDLCREVLEDRGVDTSACGITITAQEARTLLDEGRALNLPLADPLTLPETAGRPGASDVLALARLVTSGSASSADVKSALTWPEHDRRRLLEAVLGDPEGLAADDDVVEALATLAAATATGVVTSPGRIRATGSTSRRLIAIEPVPLLPMRCITVDSSDHLYLAGTRLLPTHNTVSRGLKPVHEDALRGVTQYVWDPKGDFRPLFNSARELMLDPDKVRLIDLGDPKVSISLDAFTVAEYDPDNLIDSRESSAREVLRLLAREQTSNENPAAITYRGVIDQAVSAVIEAEKTTQVAPTMQGILAVLRDWREEINLPPFRREEKKENFIDAVEDLLRQYEAIARDSMGRLLFLDPNQGGSLDVEEGVLTIFVAMKLKTTDPGEEQTPTTVVGDTIAAMMVDYIRSLLSRLPIPVQKSATFDEWHVIKRTKRADALVDWLRRMGRSRRCAVRQMSQSAKDLSASSLACVWIGWSTEETEAEASCDLLGIEKTTANVETIMHLNKGEFIFRDGFGRLARVFVDFWDTSVLEIFRTEAMAQAA
;
A
#
# COMPACT_ATOMS: atom_id res chain seq x y z
N MET A 1 -26.95 -49.03 45.60
CA MET A 1 -28.14 -48.27 46.07
C MET A 1 -29.38 -49.06 45.70
N SER A 2 -30.43 -49.08 46.53
CA SER A 2 -31.72 -49.67 46.12
C SER A 2 -32.30 -48.84 44.97
N ALA A 3 -33.01 -49.47 44.03
CA ALA A 3 -33.65 -48.77 42.91
C ALA A 3 -34.58 -47.62 43.37
N THR A 4 -35.17 -47.75 44.56
CA THR A 4 -35.99 -46.73 45.23
C THR A 4 -35.19 -45.53 45.76
N GLY A 5 -33.97 -45.73 46.27
CA GLY A 5 -33.11 -44.62 46.73
C GLY A 5 -32.46 -43.85 45.57
N PHE A 6 -32.23 -44.54 44.45
CA PHE A 6 -31.78 -43.91 43.20
C PHE A 6 -32.87 -43.00 42.62
N LEU A 7 -34.10 -43.50 42.49
CA LEU A 7 -35.26 -42.73 42.01
C LEU A 7 -35.58 -41.52 42.90
N SER A 8 -35.49 -41.64 44.23
CA SER A 8 -35.77 -40.51 45.13
C SER A 8 -34.72 -39.40 45.03
N THR A 9 -33.44 -39.76 44.86
CA THR A 9 -32.35 -38.79 44.68
C THR A 9 -32.49 -38.04 43.35
N VAL A 10 -32.80 -38.78 42.27
CA VAL A 10 -33.09 -38.23 40.93
C VAL A 10 -34.30 -37.28 40.96
N LEU A 11 -35.40 -37.69 41.60
CA LEU A 11 -36.61 -36.85 41.75
C LEU A 11 -36.34 -35.58 42.56
N SER A 12 -35.49 -35.64 43.59
CA SER A 12 -35.13 -34.47 44.41
C SER A 12 -34.26 -33.46 43.66
N GLN A 13 -33.33 -33.93 42.82
CA GLN A 13 -32.50 -33.08 41.97
C GLN A 13 -33.33 -32.43 40.85
N ALA A 14 -34.24 -33.20 40.24
CA ALA A 14 -35.16 -32.69 39.23
C ALA A 14 -36.09 -31.60 39.79
N THR A 15 -36.63 -31.77 41.01
CA THR A 15 -37.48 -30.75 41.65
C THR A 15 -36.73 -29.49 42.08
N ARG A 16 -35.46 -29.59 42.50
CA ARG A 16 -34.61 -28.41 42.77
C ARG A 16 -34.32 -27.62 41.48
N ARG A 17 -33.96 -28.30 40.39
CA ARG A 17 -33.71 -27.68 39.08
C ARG A 17 -34.98 -27.03 38.50
N ALA A 18 -36.13 -27.70 38.59
CA ALA A 18 -37.41 -27.16 38.13
C ALA A 18 -37.84 -25.86 38.85
N ARG A 19 -37.43 -25.67 40.11
CA ARG A 19 -37.73 -24.46 40.88
C ARG A 19 -36.87 -23.26 40.47
N ALA A 20 -35.57 -23.48 40.22
CA ALA A 20 -34.65 -22.46 39.70
C ALA A 20 -35.03 -22.02 38.27
N LEU A 21 -35.47 -22.97 37.43
CA LEU A 21 -35.92 -22.69 36.05
C LEU A 21 -37.24 -21.91 35.97
N LYS A 22 -38.09 -22.01 37.02
CA LYS A 22 -39.32 -21.22 37.12
C LYS A 22 -39.04 -19.74 37.43
N GLU A 23 -37.92 -19.42 38.05
CA GLU A 23 -37.48 -18.03 38.28
C GLU A 23 -36.96 -17.39 36.98
N ILE A 24 -36.16 -18.13 36.20
CA ILE A 24 -35.66 -17.70 34.87
C ILE A 24 -36.80 -17.41 33.90
N ARG A 25 -37.84 -18.25 33.88
CA ARG A 25 -39.00 -18.08 33.01
C ARG A 25 -39.83 -16.82 33.31
N ASN A 26 -39.76 -16.30 34.55
CA ASN A 26 -40.39 -15.03 34.91
C ASN A 26 -39.54 -13.82 34.52
N GLU A 27 -38.22 -13.97 34.31
CA GLU A 27 -37.36 -12.94 33.74
C GLU A 27 -37.55 -12.81 32.21
N ASP A 28 -37.84 -13.93 31.54
CA ASP A 28 -38.17 -13.96 30.11
C ASP A 28 -39.45 -13.18 29.77
N ASP A 29 -40.49 -13.23 30.62
CA ASP A 29 -41.73 -12.45 30.45
C ASP A 29 -41.51 -10.93 30.58
N ALA A 30 -40.40 -10.49 31.18
CA ALA A 30 -40.04 -9.07 31.34
C ALA A 30 -39.23 -8.52 30.15
N ARG A 31 -38.69 -9.40 29.30
CA ARG A 31 -38.06 -9.03 28.03
C ARG A 31 -39.12 -9.15 26.94
N LEU A 32 -39.27 -8.13 26.10
CA LEU A 32 -40.26 -8.07 25.01
C LEU A 32 -39.94 -9.09 23.88
N VAL A 33 -39.83 -10.38 24.21
CA VAL A 33 -39.82 -11.48 23.25
C VAL A 33 -41.26 -11.64 22.78
N SER A 34 -41.48 -11.65 21.47
CA SER A 34 -42.82 -11.57 20.89
C SER A 34 -43.69 -12.78 21.29
N LYS A 35 -45.00 -12.61 21.39
CA LYS A 35 -45.95 -13.70 21.70
C LYS A 35 -45.95 -14.86 20.69
N SER A 36 -45.22 -14.78 19.57
CA SER A 36 -44.99 -15.88 18.63
C SER A 36 -43.93 -16.89 19.09
N ASP A 37 -43.15 -16.58 20.13
CA ASP A 37 -42.00 -17.36 20.61
C ASP A 37 -42.35 -18.39 21.70
N ALA A 38 -43.55 -18.97 21.66
CA ALA A 38 -43.94 -20.04 22.60
C ALA A 38 -43.22 -21.40 22.34
N GLY A 39 -42.17 -21.42 21.50
CA GLY A 39 -41.39 -22.61 21.15
C GLY A 39 -40.07 -22.75 21.94
N PRO A 40 -39.50 -23.96 22.06
CA PRO A 40 -38.21 -24.17 22.73
C PRO A 40 -37.06 -23.49 21.97
N CYS A 41 -36.12 -22.90 22.71
CA CYS A 41 -34.91 -22.30 22.14
C CYS A 41 -34.09 -23.37 21.38
N ARG A 42 -33.83 -23.12 20.09
CA ARG A 42 -33.13 -24.05 19.19
C ARG A 42 -31.60 -23.85 19.15
N LEU A 43 -31.04 -22.98 19.98
CA LEU A 43 -29.58 -22.83 20.08
C LEU A 43 -28.97 -24.16 20.58
N PRO A 44 -27.91 -24.70 19.92
CA PRO A 44 -27.33 -25.98 20.30
C PRO A 44 -26.53 -25.92 21.61
N ILE A 45 -25.94 -24.77 21.95
CA ILE A 45 -25.02 -24.59 23.07
C ILE A 45 -25.78 -24.49 24.39
N VAL A 46 -25.39 -25.31 25.37
CA VAL A 46 -25.97 -25.32 26.72
C VAL A 46 -24.98 -24.90 27.81
N PHE A 47 -23.68 -24.94 27.51
CA PHE A 47 -22.62 -24.50 28.42
C PHE A 47 -21.35 -24.14 27.65
N SER A 48 -20.56 -23.22 28.18
CA SER A 48 -19.21 -22.92 27.68
C SER A 48 -18.32 -22.35 28.77
N ASN A 49 -17.03 -22.60 28.65
CA ASN A 49 -15.98 -21.85 29.33
C ASN A 49 -14.86 -21.49 28.33
N ASP A 50 -13.74 -20.96 28.81
CA ASP A 50 -12.58 -20.65 27.97
C ASP A 50 -11.86 -21.90 27.43
N SER A 51 -12.30 -23.12 27.79
CA SER A 51 -11.72 -24.42 27.45
C SER A 51 -12.50 -25.22 26.39
N PHE A 52 -13.82 -25.30 26.56
CA PHE A 52 -14.70 -26.09 25.71
C PHE A 52 -16.14 -25.57 25.84
N PHE A 53 -17.02 -26.07 24.99
CA PHE A 53 -18.46 -25.86 25.12
C PHE A 53 -19.20 -27.18 24.96
N LEU A 54 -20.40 -27.24 25.54
CA LEU A 54 -21.27 -28.40 25.48
C LEU A 54 -22.51 -28.03 24.69
N THR A 55 -22.92 -28.94 23.83
CA THR A 55 -24.25 -28.98 23.24
C THR A 55 -25.06 -30.08 23.91
N ARG A 56 -26.33 -30.24 23.53
CA ARG A 56 -27.20 -31.29 24.10
C ARG A 56 -26.58 -32.68 24.02
N ASP A 57 -25.93 -32.96 22.89
CA ASP A 57 -25.48 -34.32 22.54
C ASP A 57 -23.95 -34.46 22.54
N GLY A 58 -23.17 -33.38 22.65
CA GLY A 58 -21.72 -33.45 22.49
C GLY A 58 -20.92 -32.41 23.26
N ALA A 59 -19.67 -32.76 23.55
CA ALA A 59 -18.64 -31.85 24.02
C ALA A 59 -17.74 -31.42 22.87
N TRP A 60 -17.43 -30.13 22.79
CA TRP A 60 -16.76 -29.51 21.66
C TRP A 60 -15.63 -28.57 22.11
N THR A 61 -14.56 -28.51 21.33
CA THR A 61 -13.53 -27.47 21.47
C THR A 61 -13.43 -26.66 20.21
N GLY A 62 -13.54 -25.34 20.35
CA GLY A 62 -13.28 -24.39 19.28
C GLY A 62 -11.82 -23.99 19.19
N MET A 63 -11.32 -23.91 17.96
CA MET A 63 -9.99 -23.43 17.63
C MET A 63 -10.10 -22.42 16.48
N ARG A 64 -9.56 -21.20 16.65
CA ARG A 64 -9.37 -20.26 15.55
C ARG A 64 -8.11 -20.63 14.79
N ILE A 65 -8.21 -20.71 13.47
CA ILE A 65 -7.07 -21.04 12.60
C ILE A 65 -6.52 -19.74 12.00
N PRO A 66 -5.25 -19.38 12.27
CA PRO A 66 -4.63 -18.22 11.63
C PRO A 66 -4.58 -18.36 10.11
N THR A 67 -4.88 -17.27 9.41
CA THR A 67 -4.76 -17.19 7.95
C THR A 67 -3.34 -17.49 7.49
N LYS A 68 -3.22 -18.18 6.37
CA LYS A 68 -1.96 -18.50 5.69
C LYS A 68 -1.99 -17.94 4.27
N SER A 69 -0.82 -17.58 3.74
CA SER A 69 -0.71 -16.99 2.41
C SER A 69 -1.24 -17.94 1.34
N SER A 70 -2.15 -17.48 0.49
CA SER A 70 -2.49 -18.17 -0.77
C SER A 70 -1.63 -17.68 -1.94
N GLY A 71 -1.21 -16.40 -1.92
CA GLY A 71 -0.42 -15.76 -2.96
C GLY A 71 1.07 -16.14 -2.95
N PHE A 72 1.68 -16.13 -4.14
CA PHE A 72 3.12 -16.28 -4.38
C PHE A 72 3.78 -17.58 -3.84
N LEU A 73 2.99 -18.60 -3.54
CA LEU A 73 3.49 -19.90 -3.09
C LEU A 73 4.18 -20.69 -4.21
N SER A 74 5.38 -21.19 -3.94
CA SER A 74 6.07 -22.17 -4.80
C SER A 74 5.24 -23.45 -4.97
N ALA A 75 5.47 -24.19 -6.06
CA ALA A 75 4.77 -25.47 -6.27
C ALA A 75 5.02 -26.45 -5.11
N ARG A 76 6.26 -26.44 -4.59
CA ARG A 76 6.66 -27.23 -3.41
C ARG A 76 5.91 -26.77 -2.16
N ALA A 77 5.81 -25.47 -1.89
CA ALA A 77 5.11 -24.94 -0.72
C ALA A 77 3.61 -25.26 -0.75
N ARG A 78 2.96 -25.16 -1.92
CA ARG A 78 1.56 -25.59 -2.11
C ARG A 78 1.38 -27.07 -1.79
N GLN A 79 2.28 -27.93 -2.26
CA GLN A 79 2.23 -29.35 -1.96
C GLN A 79 2.49 -29.66 -0.47
N GLU A 80 3.39 -28.92 0.19
CA GLU A 80 3.65 -29.03 1.63
C GLU A 80 2.44 -28.59 2.46
N TYR A 81 1.75 -27.51 2.05
CA TYR A 81 0.51 -27.05 2.68
C TYR A 81 -0.58 -28.12 2.57
N TYR A 82 -0.80 -28.65 1.36
CA TYR A 82 -1.74 -29.74 1.12
C TYR A 82 -1.44 -30.99 1.96
N ARG A 83 -0.18 -31.46 1.98
CA ARG A 83 0.22 -32.61 2.80
C ARG A 83 0.04 -32.37 4.30
N SER A 84 0.28 -31.14 4.74
CA SER A 84 0.09 -30.75 6.14
C SER A 84 -1.39 -30.75 6.52
N ALA A 85 -2.26 -30.20 5.66
CA ALA A 85 -3.70 -30.27 5.81
C ALA A 85 -4.21 -31.72 5.86
N GLN A 86 -3.77 -32.55 4.92
CA GLN A 86 -4.12 -33.97 4.88
C GLN A 86 -3.70 -34.70 6.16
N LYS A 87 -2.50 -34.41 6.69
CA LYS A 87 -2.02 -34.99 7.95
C LYS A 87 -2.92 -34.62 9.13
N VAL A 88 -3.39 -33.38 9.21
CA VAL A 88 -4.27 -32.93 10.30
C VAL A 88 -5.54 -33.77 10.32
N PHE A 89 -6.25 -33.84 9.18
CA PHE A 89 -7.50 -34.60 9.09
C PHE A 89 -7.32 -36.10 9.27
N ALA A 90 -6.20 -36.67 8.81
CA ALA A 90 -5.97 -38.11 8.85
C ALA A 90 -5.38 -38.62 10.18
N LYS A 91 -4.65 -37.79 10.94
CA LYS A 91 -3.84 -38.24 12.09
C LYS A 91 -3.97 -37.41 13.35
N ASP A 92 -4.11 -36.09 13.23
CA ASP A 92 -3.99 -35.18 14.37
C ASP A 92 -5.35 -34.88 15.03
N LEU A 93 -6.46 -35.17 14.35
CA LEU A 93 -7.80 -35.21 14.96
C LEU A 93 -8.00 -36.47 15.83
N PRO A 94 -8.85 -36.41 16.87
CA PRO A 94 -9.20 -37.57 17.69
C PRO A 94 -9.68 -38.75 16.82
N LYS A 95 -9.48 -39.99 17.29
CA LYS A 95 -9.75 -41.24 16.53
C LYS A 95 -11.01 -41.98 16.97
N GLU A 96 -11.86 -41.38 17.79
CA GLU A 96 -12.99 -42.08 18.41
C GLU A 96 -14.23 -42.18 17.49
N LYS A 97 -15.26 -42.91 17.93
CA LYS A 97 -16.38 -43.39 17.10
C LYS A 97 -17.31 -42.31 16.52
N GLU A 98 -17.12 -41.03 16.87
CA GLU A 98 -18.03 -39.92 16.54
C GLU A 98 -17.22 -38.63 16.26
N ASN A 99 -16.17 -38.70 15.43
CA ASN A 99 -15.34 -37.52 15.10
C ASN A 99 -16.05 -36.63 14.08
N ALA A 100 -17.08 -35.92 14.56
CA ALA A 100 -17.67 -34.81 13.85
C ALA A 100 -16.87 -33.54 14.14
N GLY A 101 -16.63 -32.75 13.10
CA GLY A 101 -16.11 -31.40 13.21
C GLY A 101 -16.94 -30.44 12.39
N GLN A 102 -16.80 -29.17 12.68
CA GLN A 102 -17.41 -28.09 11.93
C GLN A 102 -16.32 -27.07 11.63
N ILE A 103 -16.15 -26.74 10.35
CA ILE A 103 -15.34 -25.60 9.92
C ILE A 103 -16.30 -24.47 9.59
N LEU A 104 -16.07 -23.32 10.21
CA LEU A 104 -16.82 -22.10 9.96
C LEU A 104 -15.87 -21.05 9.39
N VAL A 105 -16.11 -20.63 8.15
CA VAL A 105 -15.47 -19.44 7.56
C VAL A 105 -16.48 -18.33 7.62
N THR A 106 -16.19 -17.28 8.38
CA THR A 106 -17.12 -16.18 8.59
C THR A 106 -16.45 -14.84 8.34
N ASN A 107 -17.20 -13.90 7.79
CA ASN A 107 -16.69 -12.61 7.33
C ASN A 107 -17.00 -11.53 8.36
N ARG A 108 -16.03 -11.26 9.26
CA ARG A 108 -16.14 -10.20 10.26
C ARG A 108 -16.24 -8.84 9.57
N VAL A 109 -17.41 -8.21 9.64
CA VAL A 109 -17.59 -6.82 9.22
C VAL A 109 -16.92 -5.92 10.25
N VAL A 110 -15.81 -5.30 9.88
CA VAL A 110 -15.11 -4.35 10.76
C VAL A 110 -15.72 -2.97 10.55
N SER A 111 -16.32 -2.43 11.62
CA SER A 111 -16.78 -1.04 11.60
C SER A 111 -15.59 -0.10 11.74
N MET A 112 -15.62 1.03 11.02
CA MET A 112 -14.62 2.08 11.20
C MET A 112 -14.69 2.71 12.59
N ASP A 113 -15.86 2.67 13.25
CA ASP A 113 -16.03 3.08 14.65
C ASP A 113 -15.28 2.14 15.61
N GLU A 114 -15.33 0.82 15.35
CA GLU A 114 -14.62 -0.17 16.15
C GLU A 114 -13.10 0.01 16.00
N TRP A 115 -12.63 0.22 14.77
CA TRP A 115 -11.23 0.52 14.50
C TRP A 115 -10.76 1.82 15.18
N GLU A 116 -11.51 2.93 15.05
CA GLU A 116 -11.18 4.20 15.70
C GLU A 116 -11.08 4.02 17.23
N THR A 117 -12.07 3.34 17.83
CA THR A 117 -12.12 3.09 19.27
C THR A 117 -10.90 2.29 19.74
N GLN A 118 -10.52 1.25 18.98
CA GLN A 118 -9.39 0.40 19.33
C GLN A 118 -8.04 1.10 19.15
N ILE A 119 -7.85 1.85 18.05
CA ILE A 119 -6.57 2.48 17.74
C ILE A 119 -6.31 3.69 18.65
N LEU A 120 -7.37 4.36 19.11
CA LEU A 120 -7.33 5.46 20.06
C LEU A 120 -7.51 5.02 21.53
N ASP A 121 -7.46 3.71 21.81
CA ASP A 121 -7.50 3.22 23.19
C ASP A 121 -6.19 3.61 23.92
N PRO A 122 -6.24 4.49 24.93
CA PRO A 122 -5.04 4.92 25.66
C PRO A 122 -4.41 3.80 26.49
N THR A 123 -5.12 2.68 26.72
CA THR A 123 -4.59 1.51 27.41
C THR A 123 -3.83 0.56 26.48
N SER A 124 -3.89 0.81 25.16
CA SER A 124 -3.18 0.03 24.16
C SER A 124 -1.67 0.12 24.37
N LYS A 125 -1.03 -1.05 24.53
CA LYS A 125 0.44 -1.15 24.58
C LYS A 125 1.12 -0.76 23.27
N TYR A 126 0.37 -0.69 22.17
CA TYR A 126 0.86 -0.34 20.84
C TYR A 126 0.86 1.18 20.60
N ASN A 127 -0.12 1.88 21.18
CA ASN A 127 -0.29 3.34 21.06
C ASN A 127 -0.35 4.01 22.44
N PRO A 128 0.73 3.95 23.25
CA PRO A 128 0.70 4.46 24.63
C PRO A 128 0.62 6.00 24.72
N ASN A 129 1.09 6.71 23.70
CA ASN A 129 1.20 8.17 23.68
C ASN A 129 0.36 8.75 22.53
N LEU A 130 -0.94 8.94 22.75
CA LEU A 130 -1.85 9.50 21.75
C LEU A 130 -1.74 11.03 21.69
N THR A 131 -0.95 11.56 20.75
CA THR A 131 -0.92 13.01 20.51
C THR A 131 -2.25 13.53 19.97
N SER A 132 -2.52 14.81 20.14
CA SER A 132 -3.71 15.46 19.53
C SER A 132 -3.68 15.36 18.00
N GLY A 133 -2.50 15.47 17.39
CA GLY A 133 -2.28 15.30 15.95
C GLY A 133 -2.66 13.91 15.47
N TYR A 134 -2.25 12.86 16.19
CA TYR A 134 -2.62 11.48 15.85
C TYR A 134 -4.12 11.21 15.98
N GLN A 135 -4.77 11.74 17.02
CA GLN A 135 -6.23 11.61 17.17
C GLN A 135 -6.97 12.30 16.01
N ALA A 136 -6.50 13.47 15.56
CA ALA A 136 -7.06 14.16 14.40
C ALA A 136 -6.82 13.36 13.10
N TYR A 137 -5.60 12.87 12.90
CA TYR A 137 -5.21 12.03 11.76
C TYR A 137 -6.10 10.78 11.64
N VAL A 138 -6.30 10.04 12.73
CA VAL A 138 -7.15 8.83 12.75
C VAL A 138 -8.61 9.18 12.43
N ARG A 139 -9.15 10.25 13.02
CA ARG A 139 -10.54 10.68 12.78
C ARG A 139 -10.78 11.12 11.35
N GLU A 140 -9.80 11.76 10.73
CA GLU A 140 -9.91 12.18 9.34
C GLU A 140 -9.73 11.00 8.38
N ALA A 141 -8.77 10.10 8.68
CA ALA A 141 -8.63 8.82 7.98
C ALA A 141 -9.93 8.03 8.00
N ARG A 142 -10.59 7.94 9.15
CA ARG A 142 -11.89 7.28 9.32
C ARG A 142 -12.94 7.79 8.33
N ARG A 143 -13.11 9.11 8.24
CA ARG A 143 -14.08 9.77 7.34
C ARG A 143 -13.80 9.47 5.87
N ASN A 144 -12.52 9.37 5.49
CA ASN A 144 -12.12 9.11 4.10
C ASN A 144 -12.15 7.61 3.73
N ILE A 145 -12.02 6.72 4.71
CA ILE A 145 -12.13 5.26 4.52
C ILE A 145 -13.61 4.81 4.46
N GLU A 146 -14.54 5.56 5.06
CA GLU A 146 -15.96 5.24 5.32
C GLU A 146 -16.85 4.89 4.11
N ALA A 147 -16.31 4.81 2.89
CA ALA A 147 -17.07 4.39 1.70
C ALA A 147 -17.26 2.86 1.57
N SER A 148 -16.67 2.03 2.44
CA SER A 148 -16.86 0.57 2.41
C SER A 148 -16.66 -0.08 3.77
N SER A 149 -17.74 -0.60 4.37
CA SER A 149 -17.62 -1.66 5.38
C SER A 149 -16.87 -2.83 4.74
N PHE A 150 -15.71 -3.21 5.28
CA PHE A 150 -14.95 -4.34 4.75
C PHE A 150 -15.10 -5.54 5.67
N SER A 151 -15.06 -6.72 5.06
CA SER A 151 -15.08 -7.96 5.79
C SER A 151 -13.71 -8.62 5.84
N GLN A 152 -13.35 -9.14 7.01
CA GLN A 152 -12.18 -9.99 7.20
C GLN A 152 -12.62 -11.43 7.43
N PRO A 153 -12.20 -12.39 6.58
CA PRO A 153 -12.55 -13.79 6.77
C PRO A 153 -11.78 -14.36 7.96
N GLU A 154 -12.49 -14.99 8.88
CA GLU A 154 -11.97 -15.73 10.01
C GLU A 154 -12.36 -17.20 9.87
N THR A 155 -11.43 -18.10 10.17
CA THR A 155 -11.66 -19.55 10.10
C THR A 155 -11.66 -20.15 11.49
N TYR A 156 -12.76 -20.80 11.86
CA TYR A 156 -12.93 -21.54 13.10
C TYR A 156 -13.06 -23.03 12.81
N LEU A 157 -12.40 -23.85 13.62
CA LEU A 157 -12.51 -25.30 13.62
C LEU A 157 -13.05 -25.74 14.98
N PHE A 158 -14.28 -26.25 14.98
CA PHE A 158 -14.90 -26.88 16.13
C PHE A 158 -14.76 -28.39 16.00
N VAL A 159 -14.19 -29.03 17.02
CA VAL A 159 -13.98 -30.48 17.03
C VAL A 159 -14.80 -31.09 18.15
N ARG A 160 -15.66 -32.05 17.81
CA ARG A 160 -16.39 -32.84 18.80
C ARG A 160 -15.43 -33.81 19.46
N GLN A 161 -15.34 -33.74 20.78
CA GLN A 161 -14.52 -34.65 21.58
C GLN A 161 -15.25 -35.95 21.94
N GLY A 162 -16.57 -35.90 22.03
CA GLY A 162 -17.40 -37.06 22.31
C GLY A 162 -18.83 -36.69 22.71
N SER A 163 -19.61 -37.71 23.06
CA SER A 163 -20.98 -37.58 23.54
C SER A 163 -21.06 -37.06 24.98
N ARG A 164 -22.03 -36.18 25.27
CA ARG A 164 -22.29 -35.61 26.61
C ARG A 164 -22.65 -36.70 27.65
N GLY A 165 -22.37 -36.47 28.94
CA GLY A 165 -22.83 -37.32 30.05
C GLY A 165 -21.84 -38.35 30.63
N GLY A 166 -20.57 -38.33 30.23
CA GLY A 166 -19.50 -39.17 30.82
C GLY A 166 -19.68 -40.69 30.63
N THR A 167 -18.71 -41.49 31.11
CA THR A 167 -18.75 -42.95 31.00
C THR A 167 -19.32 -43.61 32.28
N GLY A 168 -20.28 -44.54 32.11
CA GLY A 168 -20.81 -45.39 33.20
C GLY A 168 -22.23 -45.05 33.68
N VAL A 169 -22.47 -45.18 34.99
CA VAL A 169 -23.81 -45.07 35.62
C VAL A 169 -24.37 -43.64 35.58
N THR A 170 -23.49 -42.63 35.57
CA THR A 170 -23.82 -41.20 35.42
C THR A 170 -24.49 -40.86 34.09
N LYS A 171 -24.12 -41.55 33.00
CA LYS A 171 -24.78 -41.42 31.69
C LYS A 171 -26.26 -41.76 31.74
N ILE A 172 -26.61 -42.84 32.47
CA ILE A 172 -27.99 -43.31 32.62
C ILE A 172 -28.80 -42.34 33.49
N VAL A 173 -28.20 -41.79 34.55
CA VAL A 173 -28.83 -40.78 35.41
C VAL A 173 -29.14 -39.52 34.62
N ASN A 174 -28.15 -38.99 33.90
CA ASN A 174 -28.28 -37.73 33.17
C ASN A 174 -29.27 -37.86 32.00
N GLN A 175 -29.25 -38.98 31.26
CA GLN A 175 -30.26 -39.25 30.22
C GLN A 175 -31.70 -39.32 30.77
N VAL A 176 -31.90 -39.90 31.95
CA VAL A 176 -33.23 -39.97 32.59
C VAL A 176 -33.66 -38.60 33.10
N VAL A 177 -32.75 -37.82 33.69
CA VAL A 177 -33.01 -36.46 34.16
C VAL A 177 -33.34 -35.54 32.98
N ASP A 178 -32.56 -35.60 31.90
CA ASP A 178 -32.78 -34.80 30.70
C ASP A 178 -34.10 -35.19 30.00
N LEU A 179 -34.46 -36.47 29.95
CA LEU A 179 -35.76 -36.93 29.43
C LEU A 179 -36.94 -36.40 30.27
N VAL A 180 -36.81 -36.39 31.60
CA VAL A 180 -37.85 -35.87 32.51
C VAL A 180 -37.98 -34.34 32.41
N LEU A 181 -36.87 -33.63 32.26
CA LEU A 181 -36.85 -32.17 32.09
C LEU A 181 -37.37 -31.75 30.71
N ALA A 182 -37.01 -32.49 29.65
CA ALA A 182 -37.54 -32.29 28.29
C ALA A 182 -39.07 -32.48 28.25
N GLY A 183 -39.61 -33.49 28.94
CA GLY A 183 -41.07 -33.71 29.06
C GLY A 183 -41.83 -32.60 29.81
N ALA A 184 -41.13 -31.77 30.58
CA ALA A 184 -41.69 -30.63 31.30
C ALA A 184 -41.53 -29.29 30.56
N GLY A 185 -41.00 -29.30 29.33
CA GLY A 185 -40.69 -28.09 28.56
C GLY A 185 -39.55 -27.26 29.19
N MET A 186 -38.70 -27.89 30.00
CA MET A 186 -37.59 -27.26 30.73
C MET A 186 -36.27 -27.72 30.10
N ASP A 187 -35.82 -26.98 29.10
CA ASP A 187 -34.76 -27.41 28.17
C ASP A 187 -33.37 -26.88 28.57
N ASP A 188 -32.97 -27.04 29.84
CA ASP A 188 -31.73 -26.42 30.34
C ASP A 188 -31.15 -27.13 31.60
N SER A 189 -30.30 -28.15 31.39
CA SER A 189 -29.51 -28.76 32.45
C SER A 189 -28.06 -28.28 32.36
N GLN A 190 -27.66 -27.29 33.17
CA GLN A 190 -26.24 -26.97 33.34
C GLN A 190 -25.44 -28.22 33.73
N PRO A 191 -24.24 -28.44 33.14
CA PRO A 191 -23.38 -29.56 33.49
C PRO A 191 -23.00 -29.50 34.97
N ASP A 192 -22.82 -30.67 35.60
CA ASP A 192 -22.27 -30.71 36.95
C ASP A 192 -20.75 -30.51 36.93
N LYS A 193 -20.17 -30.22 38.11
CA LYS A 193 -18.73 -29.98 38.22
C LYS A 193 -17.88 -31.20 37.84
N GLU A 194 -18.45 -32.41 37.95
CA GLU A 194 -17.78 -33.66 37.57
C GLU A 194 -17.67 -33.76 36.04
N GLU A 195 -18.73 -33.42 35.30
CA GLU A 195 -18.74 -33.33 33.85
C GLU A 195 -17.78 -32.25 33.34
N VAL A 196 -17.75 -31.07 33.98
CA VAL A 196 -16.80 -30.01 33.60
C VAL A 196 -15.35 -30.48 33.82
N SER A 197 -15.05 -31.04 35.00
CA SER A 197 -13.72 -31.57 35.32
C SER A 197 -13.31 -32.75 34.43
N TYR A 198 -14.29 -33.48 33.88
CA TYR A 198 -14.04 -34.57 32.94
C TYR A 198 -13.58 -34.05 31.59
N TRP A 199 -14.12 -32.95 31.05
CA TRP A 199 -13.78 -32.48 29.70
C TRP A 199 -12.55 -31.56 29.64
N GLU A 200 -12.20 -30.91 30.76
CA GLU A 200 -11.06 -29.97 30.85
C GLU A 200 -9.73 -30.56 30.31
N PRO A 201 -9.30 -31.77 30.73
CA PRO A 201 -8.01 -32.33 30.28
C PRO A 201 -8.01 -32.71 28.79
N GLN A 202 -9.15 -33.18 28.26
CA GLN A 202 -9.31 -33.57 26.86
C GLN A 202 -9.25 -32.34 25.96
N ALA A 203 -9.93 -31.27 26.35
CA ALA A 203 -9.86 -29.97 25.67
C ALA A 203 -8.42 -29.44 25.66
N ALA A 204 -7.74 -29.46 26.81
CA ALA A 204 -6.35 -29.01 26.93
C ALA A 204 -5.37 -29.82 26.07
N ASN A 205 -5.58 -31.14 25.96
CA ASN A 205 -4.75 -32.00 25.13
C ASN A 205 -4.97 -31.72 23.62
N LEU A 206 -6.23 -31.58 23.21
CA LEU A 206 -6.57 -31.26 21.82
C LEU A 206 -6.00 -29.90 21.40
N ARG A 207 -6.15 -28.89 22.25
CA ARG A 207 -5.56 -27.54 22.05
C ARG A 207 -4.06 -27.62 21.85
N ARG A 208 -3.35 -28.28 22.79
CA ARG A 208 -1.90 -28.44 22.69
C ARG A 208 -1.49 -29.13 21.39
N THR A 209 -2.22 -30.17 21.00
CA THR A 209 -1.98 -30.92 19.76
C THR A 209 -2.14 -29.99 18.56
N LEU A 210 -3.31 -29.38 18.37
CA LEU A 210 -3.61 -28.53 17.21
C LEU A 210 -2.75 -27.26 17.15
N SER A 211 -2.45 -26.63 18.29
CA SER A 211 -1.52 -25.49 18.35
C SER A 211 -0.09 -25.86 17.93
N SER A 212 0.33 -27.11 18.13
CA SER A 212 1.66 -27.61 17.72
C SER A 212 1.72 -28.09 16.26
N THR A 213 0.58 -28.24 15.59
CA THR A 213 0.54 -28.61 14.17
C THR A 213 0.92 -27.43 13.27
N TRP A 214 1.09 -27.71 11.98
CA TRP A 214 1.28 -26.68 10.96
C TRP A 214 0.15 -25.63 10.92
N LEU A 215 -1.07 -25.96 11.38
CA LEU A 215 -2.16 -24.99 11.47
C LEU A 215 -1.86 -23.86 12.45
N GLN A 216 -1.11 -24.13 13.53
CA GLN A 216 -0.85 -23.19 14.62
C GLN A 216 -2.16 -22.65 15.23
N ALA A 217 -3.14 -23.55 15.41
CA ALA A 217 -4.48 -23.17 15.84
C ALA A 217 -4.48 -22.56 17.25
N GLN A 218 -5.30 -21.54 17.45
CA GLN A 218 -5.44 -20.79 18.69
C GLN A 218 -6.75 -21.20 19.39
N PRO A 219 -6.77 -21.38 20.72
CA PRO A 219 -7.99 -21.76 21.42
C PRO A 219 -9.02 -20.63 21.37
N VAL A 220 -10.28 -20.98 21.05
CA VAL A 220 -11.41 -20.04 21.13
C VAL A 220 -11.81 -19.86 22.59
N THR A 221 -11.86 -18.61 23.04
CA THR A 221 -12.34 -18.25 24.38
C THR A 221 -13.87 -18.22 24.43
N ARG A 222 -14.46 -18.19 25.62
CA ARG A 222 -15.92 -18.04 25.78
C ARG A 222 -16.41 -16.75 25.11
N ARG A 223 -15.65 -15.66 25.24
CA ARG A 223 -15.97 -14.35 24.64
C ARG A 223 -15.98 -14.38 23.12
N GLU A 224 -14.99 -15.04 22.54
CA GLU A 224 -14.90 -15.22 21.09
C GLU A 224 -16.00 -16.16 20.58
N LEU A 225 -16.35 -17.21 21.32
CA LEU A 225 -17.50 -18.06 20.98
C LEU A 225 -18.83 -17.29 21.04
N GLU A 226 -19.02 -16.40 22.02
CA GLU A 226 -20.19 -15.52 22.11
C GLU A 226 -20.28 -14.63 20.86
N TRP A 227 -19.15 -14.04 20.45
CA TRP A 227 -19.07 -13.24 19.24
C TRP A 227 -19.47 -14.05 18.00
N VAL A 228 -18.92 -15.26 17.81
CA VAL A 228 -19.27 -16.14 16.69
C VAL A 228 -20.77 -16.44 16.65
N VAL A 229 -21.39 -16.75 17.80
CA VAL A 229 -22.83 -17.03 17.88
C VAL A 229 -23.66 -15.80 17.51
N ARG A 230 -23.30 -14.60 18.01
CA ARG A 230 -23.99 -13.35 17.67
C ARG A 230 -23.82 -12.99 16.20
N HIS A 231 -22.66 -13.27 15.61
CA HIS A 231 -22.39 -13.01 14.21
C HIS A 231 -23.23 -13.92 13.29
N GLN A 232 -23.33 -15.22 13.61
CA GLN A 232 -24.20 -16.15 12.88
C GLN A 232 -25.68 -15.84 13.05
N ASP A 233 -26.09 -15.23 14.18
CA ASP A 233 -27.46 -14.75 14.39
C ASP A 233 -27.84 -13.58 13.45
N MET A 234 -26.86 -12.74 13.07
CA MET A 234 -27.10 -11.53 12.27
C MET A 234 -26.15 -11.42 11.06
N PRO A 235 -26.23 -12.34 10.07
CA PRO A 235 -25.33 -12.32 8.93
C PRO A 235 -25.49 -11.02 8.12
N GLY A 236 -24.37 -10.34 7.86
CA GLY A 236 -24.34 -9.09 7.10
C GLY A 236 -24.62 -7.81 7.89
N LEU A 237 -25.01 -7.92 9.16
CA LEU A 237 -25.16 -6.75 10.04
C LEU A 237 -23.93 -6.61 10.96
N PRO A 238 -23.63 -5.40 11.45
CA PRO A 238 -22.63 -5.20 12.49
C PRO A 238 -22.92 -6.09 13.70
N THR A 239 -21.92 -6.83 14.17
CA THR A 239 -22.08 -7.70 15.34
C THR A 239 -22.04 -6.86 16.62
N PRO A 240 -23.04 -6.95 17.51
CA PRO A 240 -23.05 -6.19 18.76
C PRO A 240 -21.85 -6.52 19.65
N ASP A 241 -21.47 -5.55 20.49
CA ASP A 241 -20.47 -5.74 21.53
C ASP A 241 -20.83 -6.96 22.40
N VAL A 242 -19.84 -7.82 22.60
CA VAL A 242 -19.92 -8.97 23.51
C VAL A 242 -20.09 -8.49 24.94
N SER A 243 -20.79 -9.29 25.75
CA SER A 243 -21.13 -8.92 27.12
C SER A 243 -19.87 -8.57 27.92
N PRO A 244 -19.82 -7.41 28.61
CA PRO A 244 -18.66 -6.98 29.40
C PRO A 244 -18.48 -7.77 30.72
N SER A 245 -19.21 -8.88 30.88
CA SER A 245 -19.18 -9.70 32.08
C SER A 245 -17.82 -10.38 32.24
N ASP A 246 -17.26 -10.28 33.46
CA ASP A 246 -16.08 -11.04 33.88
C ASP A 246 -16.40 -12.54 34.13
N GLU A 247 -17.64 -12.98 33.91
CA GLU A 247 -18.03 -14.39 34.03
C GLU A 247 -17.33 -15.24 32.96
N GLN A 248 -16.45 -16.14 33.42
CA GLN A 248 -15.68 -17.07 32.59
C GLN A 248 -16.48 -18.30 32.13
N GLU A 249 -17.66 -18.54 32.72
CA GLU A 249 -18.52 -19.69 32.40
C GLU A 249 -19.96 -19.26 32.16
N TRP A 250 -20.55 -19.71 31.05
CA TRP A 250 -21.94 -19.44 30.68
C TRP A 250 -22.74 -20.74 30.58
N GLY A 251 -23.95 -20.76 31.17
CA GLY A 251 -24.97 -21.82 30.99
C GLY A 251 -26.03 -21.44 29.96
N ALA A 252 -27.01 -22.32 29.68
CA ALA A 252 -27.91 -22.09 28.55
C ALA A 252 -28.83 -20.86 28.73
N GLY A 253 -29.22 -20.51 29.97
CA GLY A 253 -29.89 -19.24 30.27
C GLY A 253 -29.11 -18.01 29.79
N ALA A 254 -27.79 -17.97 29.95
CA ALA A 254 -26.93 -16.88 29.44
C ALA A 254 -26.84 -16.92 27.91
N TRP A 255 -26.66 -18.11 27.32
CA TRP A 255 -26.59 -18.28 25.86
C TRP A 255 -27.88 -17.90 25.12
N ARG A 256 -29.05 -18.07 25.74
CA ARG A 256 -30.33 -17.59 25.20
C ARG A 256 -30.37 -16.08 25.03
N THR A 257 -29.64 -15.34 25.86
CA THR A 257 -29.55 -13.87 25.78
C THR A 257 -28.57 -13.38 24.71
N ALA A 258 -27.81 -14.28 24.09
CA ALA A 258 -26.90 -13.95 23.02
C ALA A 258 -27.64 -13.68 21.69
N LEU A 259 -28.77 -14.36 21.45
CA LEU A 259 -29.59 -14.13 20.27
C LEU A 259 -30.42 -12.86 20.43
N SER A 260 -30.42 -12.01 19.41
CA SER A 260 -31.09 -10.70 19.45
C SER A 260 -31.83 -10.35 18.16
N SER A 261 -31.67 -11.18 17.12
CA SER A 261 -32.33 -10.98 15.84
C SER A 261 -33.76 -11.56 15.80
N TYR A 262 -34.56 -11.06 14.86
CA TYR A 262 -35.80 -11.68 14.42
C TYR A 262 -35.63 -12.23 13.00
N THR A 263 -36.00 -13.49 12.77
CA THR A 263 -35.86 -14.15 11.46
C THR A 263 -37.20 -14.60 10.88
N GLU A 264 -37.43 -14.28 9.60
CA GLU A 264 -38.63 -14.66 8.84
C GLU A 264 -38.25 -15.21 7.47
N GLU A 265 -38.77 -16.37 7.08
CA GLU A 265 -38.55 -16.93 5.75
C GLU A 265 -39.43 -16.23 4.72
N ILE A 266 -38.82 -15.75 3.63
CA ILE A 266 -39.46 -14.90 2.63
C ILE A 266 -39.12 -15.34 1.19
N PRO A 267 -40.04 -15.12 0.22
CA PRO A 267 -39.70 -15.22 -1.19
C PRO A 267 -38.81 -14.04 -1.61
N LEU A 268 -37.73 -14.34 -2.32
CA LEU A 268 -36.79 -13.35 -2.86
C LEU A 268 -37.20 -12.89 -4.26
N GLY A 269 -37.45 -13.84 -5.18
CA GLY A 269 -37.80 -13.53 -6.57
C GLY A 269 -37.80 -14.76 -7.50
N ILE A 270 -37.82 -14.51 -8.81
CA ILE A 270 -37.83 -15.56 -9.85
C ILE A 270 -36.71 -15.29 -10.86
N ILE A 271 -35.82 -16.27 -11.04
CA ILE A 271 -34.80 -16.27 -12.10
C ILE A 271 -34.95 -17.56 -12.90
N ASN A 272 -34.94 -17.48 -14.24
CA ASN A 272 -35.04 -18.66 -15.13
C ASN A 272 -36.18 -19.64 -14.78
N ARG A 273 -37.37 -19.09 -14.44
CA ARG A 273 -38.57 -19.84 -13.99
C ARG A 273 -38.41 -20.61 -12.66
N ARG A 274 -37.32 -20.44 -11.93
CA ARG A 274 -37.12 -20.96 -10.57
C ARG A 274 -37.40 -19.86 -9.54
N ARG A 275 -38.12 -20.21 -8.47
CA ARG A 275 -38.36 -19.33 -7.32
C ARG A 275 -37.22 -19.47 -6.33
N TYR A 276 -36.76 -18.34 -5.81
CA TYR A 276 -35.73 -18.26 -4.79
C TYR A 276 -36.34 -17.78 -3.47
N TYR A 277 -35.91 -18.38 -2.38
CA TYR A 277 -36.32 -18.07 -1.01
C TYR A 277 -35.08 -17.75 -0.16
N GLY A 278 -35.27 -17.02 0.92
CA GLY A 278 -34.24 -16.68 1.88
C GLY A 278 -34.85 -16.26 3.21
N LEU A 279 -34.03 -15.77 4.12
CA LEU A 279 -34.46 -15.25 5.42
C LEU A 279 -34.32 -13.73 5.43
N ARG A 280 -35.34 -13.03 5.94
CA ARG A 280 -35.21 -11.66 6.44
C ARG A 280 -34.74 -11.75 7.89
N VAL A 281 -33.64 -11.08 8.20
CA VAL A 281 -33.04 -10.99 9.53
C VAL A 281 -33.11 -9.53 9.97
N ASP A 282 -33.98 -9.24 10.94
CA ASP A 282 -34.12 -7.92 11.55
C ASP A 282 -33.25 -7.88 12.81
N GLY A 283 -32.21 -7.05 12.81
CA GLY A 283 -31.32 -6.87 13.96
C GLY A 283 -31.98 -6.06 15.09
N PRO A 284 -31.34 -5.97 16.27
CA PRO A 284 -31.82 -5.13 17.36
C PRO A 284 -31.84 -3.64 16.94
N THR A 285 -32.59 -2.82 17.68
CA THR A 285 -32.80 -1.39 17.36
C THR A 285 -31.49 -0.68 16.99
N GLY A 286 -31.40 -0.19 15.75
CA GLY A 286 -30.23 0.51 15.21
C GLY A 286 -29.28 -0.33 14.33
N ALA A 287 -29.39 -1.67 14.33
CA ALA A 287 -28.55 -2.55 13.51
C ALA A 287 -29.01 -2.70 12.05
N GLY A 288 -30.32 -2.52 11.78
CA GLY A 288 -30.90 -2.62 10.44
C GLY A 288 -31.49 -3.99 10.11
N THR A 289 -31.77 -4.22 8.82
CA THR A 289 -32.34 -5.46 8.28
C THR A 289 -31.40 -6.02 7.23
N SER A 290 -31.12 -7.32 7.31
CA SER A 290 -30.34 -8.08 6.32
C SER A 290 -31.20 -9.17 5.71
N TYR A 291 -30.98 -9.47 4.44
CA TYR A 291 -31.56 -10.60 3.75
C TYR A 291 -30.47 -11.64 3.51
N VAL A 292 -30.71 -12.90 3.85
CA VAL A 292 -29.72 -13.99 3.80
C VAL A 292 -30.27 -15.17 3.02
N ALA A 293 -29.43 -15.87 2.26
CA ALA A 293 -29.75 -17.15 1.65
C ALA A 293 -28.65 -18.18 1.91
N PHE A 294 -29.07 -19.42 2.14
CA PHE A 294 -28.22 -20.58 2.41
C PHE A 294 -28.22 -21.52 1.19
N LEU A 295 -27.03 -21.79 0.68
CA LEU A 295 -26.80 -22.54 -0.55
C LEU A 295 -25.90 -23.75 -0.30
N PRO A 296 -26.48 -24.94 0.00
CA PRO A 296 -25.71 -26.17 0.10
C PRO A 296 -25.12 -26.59 -1.26
N ILE A 297 -23.98 -27.28 -1.21
CA ILE A 297 -23.42 -27.96 -2.40
C ILE A 297 -24.28 -29.19 -2.71
N ALA A 298 -24.92 -29.20 -3.87
CA ALA A 298 -25.72 -30.34 -4.35
C ALA A 298 -24.87 -31.40 -5.07
N SER A 299 -23.85 -30.97 -5.81
CA SER A 299 -23.01 -31.86 -6.63
C SER A 299 -21.56 -31.43 -6.59
N ILE A 300 -20.65 -32.42 -6.62
CA ILE A 300 -19.20 -32.24 -6.55
C ILE A 300 -18.51 -32.87 -7.78
N PRO A 301 -17.33 -32.38 -8.18
CA PRO A 301 -16.55 -33.01 -9.24
C PRO A 301 -16.02 -34.39 -8.81
N GLN A 302 -15.73 -35.26 -9.78
CA GLN A 302 -15.19 -36.61 -9.50
C GLN A 302 -13.80 -36.59 -8.85
N ALA A 303 -12.99 -35.56 -9.17
CA ALA A 303 -11.67 -35.38 -8.62
C ALA A 303 -11.35 -33.89 -8.54
N VAL A 304 -10.53 -33.52 -7.56
CA VAL A 304 -10.10 -32.14 -7.31
C VAL A 304 -8.58 -32.11 -7.28
N ARG A 305 -8.00 -31.07 -7.87
CA ARG A 305 -6.55 -30.85 -7.80
C ARG A 305 -6.15 -30.50 -6.36
N TYR A 306 -4.98 -30.93 -5.94
CA TYR A 306 -4.47 -30.64 -4.58
C TYR A 306 -4.35 -29.13 -4.27
N ASP A 307 -4.24 -28.29 -5.29
CA ASP A 307 -4.13 -26.84 -5.22
C ASP A 307 -5.43 -26.10 -5.60
N ALA A 308 -6.58 -26.79 -5.65
CA ALA A 308 -7.84 -26.20 -6.05
C ALA A 308 -8.38 -25.17 -5.05
N ASN A 309 -8.15 -25.38 -3.75
CA ASN A 309 -8.58 -24.49 -2.66
C ASN A 309 -10.05 -24.07 -2.79
N TRP A 310 -10.93 -25.04 -3.01
CA TRP A 310 -12.30 -24.78 -3.46
C TRP A 310 -13.17 -24.02 -2.43
N LEU A 311 -12.77 -23.94 -1.15
CA LEU A 311 -13.41 -23.03 -0.19
C LEU A 311 -12.90 -21.59 -0.29
N ASP A 312 -11.58 -21.39 -0.48
CA ASP A 312 -11.02 -20.05 -0.74
C ASP A 312 -11.52 -19.49 -2.09
N PHE A 313 -12.02 -20.34 -3.00
CA PHE A 313 -12.60 -19.85 -4.26
C PHE A 313 -13.71 -18.82 -4.05
N ALA A 314 -14.47 -18.90 -2.95
CA ALA A 314 -15.47 -17.89 -2.58
C ALA A 314 -14.86 -16.50 -2.36
N SER A 315 -13.60 -16.39 -1.91
CA SER A 315 -12.93 -15.11 -1.67
C SER A 315 -12.71 -14.28 -2.93
N LYS A 316 -12.79 -14.91 -4.12
CA LYS A 316 -12.66 -14.25 -5.42
C LYS A 316 -13.93 -13.53 -5.89
N THR A 317 -15.05 -13.69 -5.18
CA THR A 317 -16.29 -12.97 -5.48
C THR A 317 -16.19 -11.50 -5.01
N ASP A 318 -17.10 -10.65 -5.49
CA ASP A 318 -17.13 -9.21 -5.14
C ASP A 318 -17.91 -8.91 -3.85
N PHE A 319 -18.36 -9.95 -3.15
CA PHE A 319 -19.15 -9.86 -1.93
C PHE A 319 -18.71 -10.95 -0.94
N PRO A 320 -18.90 -10.75 0.37
CA PRO A 320 -18.56 -11.78 1.35
C PRO A 320 -19.46 -13.02 1.22
N VAL A 321 -18.86 -14.19 1.48
CA VAL A 321 -19.55 -15.48 1.52
C VAL A 321 -19.11 -16.20 2.78
N ASP A 322 -20.06 -16.49 3.65
CA ASP A 322 -19.83 -17.31 4.84
C ASP A 322 -19.98 -18.80 4.46
N ILE A 323 -19.15 -19.66 5.04
CA ILE A 323 -19.14 -21.09 4.72
C ILE A 323 -19.27 -21.87 6.02
N ASN A 324 -20.31 -22.70 6.10
CA ASN A 324 -20.46 -23.68 7.15
C ASN A 324 -20.21 -25.09 6.59
N LEU A 325 -19.17 -25.76 7.07
CA LEU A 325 -18.77 -27.09 6.64
C LEU A 325 -18.81 -28.07 7.82
N HIS A 326 -19.81 -28.94 7.83
CA HIS A 326 -19.82 -30.09 8.74
C HIS A 326 -19.03 -31.24 8.11
N PHE A 327 -18.27 -31.95 8.92
CA PHE A 327 -17.57 -33.14 8.47
C PHE A 327 -17.48 -34.22 9.55
N GLU A 328 -17.39 -35.46 9.13
CA GLU A 328 -17.11 -36.62 9.97
C GLU A 328 -16.06 -37.49 9.31
N VAL A 329 -14.98 -37.81 10.04
CA VAL A 329 -13.91 -38.68 9.55
C VAL A 329 -14.13 -40.10 10.05
N ILE A 330 -14.43 -41.02 9.12
CA ILE A 330 -14.64 -42.43 9.41
C ILE A 330 -13.40 -43.24 9.01
N GLY A 331 -12.83 -43.96 9.99
CA GLY A 331 -11.66 -44.82 9.76
C GLY A 331 -11.95 -46.00 8.83
N ALA A 332 -10.96 -46.42 8.06
CA ALA A 332 -11.11 -47.44 7.00
C ALA A 332 -11.83 -48.73 7.46
N ALA A 333 -11.51 -49.25 8.66
CA ALA A 333 -12.12 -50.46 9.19
C ALA A 333 -13.62 -50.30 9.56
N ALA A 334 -14.07 -49.08 9.90
CA ALA A 334 -15.48 -48.80 10.17
C ALA A 334 -16.26 -48.67 8.86
N VAL A 335 -15.64 -48.08 7.82
CA VAL A 335 -16.26 -47.99 6.49
C VAL A 335 -16.42 -49.37 5.86
N GLU A 336 -15.42 -50.25 5.95
CA GLU A 336 -15.53 -51.64 5.48
C GLU A 336 -16.75 -52.34 6.10
N ARG A 337 -16.96 -52.21 7.41
CA ARG A 337 -18.14 -52.78 8.09
C ARG A 337 -19.47 -52.17 7.64
N GLN A 338 -19.51 -50.86 7.38
CA GLN A 338 -20.72 -50.18 6.90
C GLN A 338 -21.05 -50.60 5.47
N LEU A 339 -20.03 -50.73 4.60
CA LEU A 339 -20.17 -51.24 3.25
C LEU A 339 -20.63 -52.70 3.25
N ASP A 340 -20.01 -53.57 4.05
CA ASP A 340 -20.44 -54.97 4.17
C ASP A 340 -21.92 -55.06 4.54
N LYS A 341 -22.36 -54.28 5.54
CA LYS A 341 -23.76 -54.24 5.97
C LYS A 341 -24.69 -53.68 4.87
N ALA A 342 -24.26 -52.65 4.15
CA ALA A 342 -25.06 -52.04 3.08
C ALA A 342 -25.20 -52.99 1.88
N THR A 343 -24.11 -53.68 1.49
CA THR A 343 -24.10 -54.71 0.45
C THR A 343 -25.00 -55.89 0.85
N GLU A 344 -24.86 -56.41 2.06
CA GLU A 344 -25.74 -57.49 2.58
C GLU A 344 -27.22 -57.08 2.54
N THR A 345 -27.54 -55.82 2.86
CA THR A 345 -28.91 -55.30 2.83
C THR A 345 -29.44 -55.19 1.40
N ALA A 346 -28.63 -54.68 0.47
CA ALA A 346 -29.00 -54.58 -0.94
C ALA A 346 -29.15 -55.95 -1.60
N GLU A 347 -28.29 -56.92 -1.27
CA GLU A 347 -28.41 -58.31 -1.70
C GLU A 347 -29.70 -58.94 -1.17
N ALA A 348 -30.00 -58.75 0.12
CA ALA A 348 -31.25 -59.25 0.70
C ALA A 348 -32.50 -58.65 0.02
N GLN A 349 -32.47 -57.36 -0.34
CA GLN A 349 -33.57 -56.70 -1.07
C GLN A 349 -33.70 -57.21 -2.51
N LEU A 350 -32.57 -57.50 -3.19
CA LEU A 350 -32.58 -58.10 -4.53
C LEU A 350 -33.09 -59.54 -4.52
N ASP A 351 -32.68 -60.33 -3.53
CA ASP A 351 -33.16 -61.70 -3.32
C ASP A 351 -34.67 -61.70 -3.01
N GLU A 352 -35.14 -60.79 -2.13
CA GLU A 352 -36.57 -60.64 -1.83
C GLU A 352 -37.36 -60.23 -3.07
N ALA A 353 -36.87 -59.24 -3.85
CA ALA A 353 -37.50 -58.82 -5.10
C ALA A 353 -37.55 -59.95 -6.15
N ALA A 354 -36.48 -60.75 -6.25
CA ALA A 354 -36.40 -61.90 -7.13
C ALA A 354 -37.41 -63.00 -6.73
N ASP A 355 -37.59 -63.22 -5.42
CA ASP A 355 -38.56 -64.19 -4.87
C ASP A 355 -40.02 -63.78 -5.13
N VAL A 356 -40.32 -62.47 -5.24
CA VAL A 356 -41.66 -61.96 -5.64
C VAL A 356 -41.83 -61.76 -7.16
N GLY A 357 -40.80 -62.06 -7.95
CA GLY A 357 -40.80 -61.89 -9.41
C GLY A 357 -40.81 -60.43 -9.90
N ALA A 358 -40.38 -59.50 -9.05
CA ALA A 358 -40.25 -58.08 -9.38
C ALA A 358 -38.81 -57.76 -9.83
N GLN A 359 -38.64 -56.95 -10.88
CA GLN A 359 -37.34 -56.39 -11.24
C GLN A 359 -37.14 -55.05 -10.54
N ASP A 360 -36.31 -55.03 -9.51
CA ASP A 360 -35.92 -53.80 -8.82
C ASP A 360 -34.62 -53.22 -9.41
N SER A 361 -34.77 -52.44 -10.48
CA SER A 361 -33.65 -51.81 -11.19
C SER A 361 -32.93 -50.74 -10.37
N VAL A 362 -33.62 -50.14 -9.38
CA VAL A 362 -33.05 -49.10 -8.51
C VAL A 362 -32.07 -49.75 -7.54
N THR A 363 -32.49 -50.83 -6.88
CA THR A 363 -31.65 -51.57 -5.92
C THR A 363 -30.47 -52.26 -6.63
N ALA A 364 -30.65 -52.77 -7.85
CA ALA A 364 -29.56 -53.34 -8.66
C ALA A 364 -28.50 -52.28 -9.04
N THR A 365 -28.93 -51.05 -9.34
CA THR A 365 -28.01 -49.93 -9.62
C THR A 365 -27.27 -49.50 -8.35
N GLN A 366 -27.96 -49.46 -7.21
CA GLN A 366 -27.34 -49.18 -5.90
C GLN A 366 -26.29 -50.24 -5.52
N HIS A 367 -26.56 -51.53 -5.74
CA HIS A 367 -25.62 -52.62 -5.49
C HIS A 367 -24.36 -52.50 -6.36
N ALA A 368 -24.50 -52.26 -7.66
CA ALA A 368 -23.36 -52.03 -8.55
C ALA A 368 -22.50 -50.80 -8.15
N GLN A 369 -23.13 -49.76 -7.63
CA GLN A 369 -22.45 -48.56 -7.14
C GLN A 369 -21.72 -48.80 -5.81
N LEU A 370 -22.28 -49.63 -4.92
CA LEU A 370 -21.60 -50.10 -3.71
C LEU A 370 -20.36 -50.94 -4.05
N ASP A 371 -20.44 -51.82 -5.05
CA ASP A 371 -19.30 -52.63 -5.52
C ASP A 371 -18.19 -51.80 -6.17
N GLN A 372 -18.55 -50.77 -6.94
CA GLN A 372 -17.59 -49.81 -7.48
C GLN A 372 -16.88 -49.04 -6.37
N THR A 373 -17.64 -48.58 -5.36
CA THR A 373 -17.10 -47.90 -4.17
C THR A 373 -16.15 -48.83 -3.41
N ARG A 374 -16.55 -50.09 -3.20
CA ARG A 374 -15.74 -51.14 -2.55
C ARG A 374 -14.42 -51.38 -3.27
N THR A 375 -14.45 -51.44 -4.60
CA THR A 375 -13.25 -51.64 -5.44
C THR A 375 -12.27 -50.46 -5.32
N GLN A 376 -12.78 -49.23 -5.32
CA GLN A 376 -11.96 -48.03 -5.08
C GLN A 376 -11.37 -48.00 -3.66
N MET A 377 -12.13 -48.44 -2.65
CA MET A 377 -11.68 -48.47 -1.26
C MET A 377 -10.60 -49.53 -0.98
N ALA A 378 -10.73 -50.71 -1.59
CA ALA A 378 -9.77 -51.81 -1.43
C ALA A 378 -8.35 -51.43 -1.92
N MET A 379 -8.24 -50.51 -2.88
CA MET A 379 -6.95 -50.05 -3.41
C MET A 379 -6.22 -49.07 -2.46
N ASN A 380 -6.95 -48.23 -1.72
CA ASN A 380 -6.36 -47.07 -1.03
C ASN A 380 -6.28 -47.17 0.50
N LYS A 381 -7.02 -48.10 1.16
CA LYS A 381 -7.07 -48.27 2.63
C LYS A 381 -7.13 -46.95 3.42
N SER A 382 -7.78 -45.93 2.87
CA SER A 382 -7.75 -44.56 3.39
C SER A 382 -9.06 -44.25 4.14
N PRO A 383 -9.03 -43.40 5.18
CA PRO A 383 -10.24 -42.93 5.84
C PRO A 383 -11.19 -42.22 4.84
N MET A 384 -12.49 -42.33 5.09
CA MET A 384 -13.52 -41.56 4.37
C MET A 384 -13.91 -40.34 5.19
N VAL A 385 -14.30 -39.28 4.48
CA VAL A 385 -14.83 -38.06 5.06
C VAL A 385 -16.25 -37.87 4.54
N TYR A 386 -17.20 -37.81 5.45
CA TYR A 386 -18.58 -37.45 5.20
C TYR A 386 -18.68 -35.97 5.49
N TRP A 387 -19.20 -35.16 4.56
CA TRP A 387 -19.24 -33.73 4.80
C TRP A 387 -20.38 -33.04 4.05
N GLN A 388 -20.80 -31.89 4.57
CA GLN A 388 -21.77 -31.00 3.95
C GLN A 388 -21.25 -29.58 4.07
N ALA A 389 -21.20 -28.85 2.97
CA ALA A 389 -20.85 -27.44 2.92
C ALA A 389 -22.07 -26.60 2.53
N VAL A 390 -22.33 -25.54 3.28
CA VAL A 390 -23.41 -24.57 3.06
C VAL A 390 -22.82 -23.18 2.97
N MET A 391 -23.06 -22.52 1.84
CA MET A 391 -22.58 -21.17 1.55
C MET A 391 -23.69 -20.18 1.88
N SER A 392 -23.37 -19.13 2.63
CA SER A 392 -24.33 -18.12 3.04
C SER A 392 -23.96 -16.79 2.41
N VAL A 393 -24.90 -16.19 1.70
CA VAL A 393 -24.78 -14.85 1.12
C VAL A 393 -25.85 -13.95 1.71
N TYR A 394 -25.51 -12.69 1.90
CA TYR A 394 -26.40 -11.72 2.53
C TYR A 394 -26.33 -10.35 1.84
N ALA A 395 -27.37 -9.53 1.94
CA ALA A 395 -27.43 -8.16 1.43
C ALA A 395 -28.52 -7.33 2.14
N ASP A 396 -28.43 -6.01 2.04
CA ASP A 396 -29.38 -5.07 2.67
C ASP A 396 -30.75 -5.02 1.95
N ASP A 397 -30.80 -5.52 0.71
CA ASP A 397 -32.00 -5.61 -0.11
C ASP A 397 -32.07 -6.93 -0.89
N ARG A 398 -33.30 -7.28 -1.34
CA ARG A 398 -33.58 -8.57 -1.98
C ARG A 398 -33.04 -8.69 -3.40
N GLU A 399 -32.93 -7.57 -4.12
CA GLU A 399 -32.48 -7.56 -5.52
C GLU A 399 -30.98 -7.84 -5.57
N THR A 400 -30.21 -7.13 -4.74
CA THR A 400 -28.79 -7.38 -4.55
C THR A 400 -28.52 -8.81 -4.06
N LEU A 401 -29.34 -9.35 -3.13
CA LEU A 401 -29.19 -10.73 -2.69
C LEU A 401 -29.39 -11.74 -3.83
N LEU A 402 -30.40 -11.54 -4.68
CA LEU A 402 -30.66 -12.40 -5.83
C LEU A 402 -29.49 -12.39 -6.83
N ASP A 403 -28.91 -11.22 -7.08
CA ASP A 403 -27.73 -11.10 -7.94
C ASP A 403 -26.52 -11.83 -7.34
N ARG A 404 -26.29 -11.70 -6.03
CA ARG A 404 -25.23 -12.44 -5.31
C ARG A 404 -25.43 -13.95 -5.39
N ILE A 405 -26.66 -14.44 -5.20
CA ILE A 405 -27.03 -15.85 -5.35
C ILE A 405 -26.68 -16.35 -6.76
N SER A 406 -27.13 -15.63 -7.79
CA SER A 406 -26.90 -16.00 -9.19
C SER A 406 -25.41 -16.04 -9.53
N SER A 407 -24.67 -15.00 -9.11
CA SER A 407 -23.22 -14.89 -9.30
C SER A 407 -22.46 -16.00 -8.58
N LEU A 408 -22.82 -16.32 -7.33
CA LEU A 408 -22.15 -17.37 -6.57
C LEU A 408 -22.36 -18.77 -7.18
N ILE A 409 -23.59 -19.08 -7.61
CA ILE A 409 -23.90 -20.33 -8.31
C ILE A 409 -23.06 -20.44 -9.60
N GLN A 410 -23.02 -19.39 -10.42
CA GLN A 410 -22.23 -19.38 -11.65
C GLN A 410 -20.73 -19.54 -11.38
N HIS A 411 -20.23 -18.86 -10.35
CA HIS A 411 -18.84 -18.93 -9.93
C HIS A 411 -18.43 -20.37 -9.58
N TYR A 412 -19.14 -21.04 -8.67
CA TYR A 412 -18.82 -22.42 -8.28
C TYR A 412 -19.05 -23.45 -9.41
N ASN A 413 -20.04 -23.22 -10.29
CA ASN A 413 -20.22 -24.06 -11.47
C ASN A 413 -19.00 -24.06 -12.39
N ALA A 414 -18.23 -22.97 -12.45
CA ALA A 414 -17.00 -22.89 -13.25
C ALA A 414 -15.91 -23.87 -12.79
N ILE A 415 -15.94 -24.29 -11.52
CA ILE A 415 -15.07 -25.33 -10.95
C ILE A 415 -15.81 -26.65 -10.70
N HIS A 416 -16.97 -26.83 -11.36
CA HIS A 416 -17.81 -28.03 -11.33
C HIS A 416 -18.42 -28.39 -9.96
N PHE A 417 -18.60 -27.40 -9.08
CA PHE A 417 -19.40 -27.53 -7.87
C PHE A 417 -20.78 -26.90 -8.10
N GLU A 418 -21.85 -27.67 -7.92
CA GLU A 418 -23.21 -27.18 -8.12
C GLU A 418 -23.82 -26.72 -6.79
N LEU A 419 -24.09 -25.43 -6.68
CA LEU A 419 -24.81 -24.85 -5.55
C LEU A 419 -26.31 -24.77 -5.86
N VAL A 420 -27.14 -25.05 -4.87
CA VAL A 420 -28.60 -24.93 -4.97
C VAL A 420 -29.12 -24.01 -3.86
N CYS A 421 -30.23 -23.32 -4.11
CA CYS A 421 -30.96 -22.55 -3.10
C CYS A 421 -32.29 -23.28 -2.83
N PRO A 422 -32.41 -24.07 -1.75
CA PRO A 422 -33.62 -24.82 -1.41
C PRO A 422 -34.83 -23.92 -1.14
N ASP A 423 -36.03 -24.40 -1.46
CA ASP A 423 -37.28 -23.64 -1.36
C ASP A 423 -38.01 -23.77 -0.01
N LYS A 424 -37.64 -24.75 0.84
CA LYS A 424 -38.32 -25.04 2.12
C LYS A 424 -37.41 -25.28 3.32
N ASP A 425 -36.09 -25.16 3.13
CA ASP A 425 -35.10 -25.60 4.11
C ASP A 425 -34.21 -24.46 4.63
N GLN A 426 -34.45 -23.22 4.20
CA GLN A 426 -33.62 -22.05 4.56
C GLN A 426 -33.53 -21.85 6.07
N ARG A 427 -34.65 -22.00 6.78
CA ARG A 427 -34.70 -21.84 8.24
C ARG A 427 -33.94 -22.93 8.99
N GLU A 428 -33.94 -24.15 8.48
CA GLU A 428 -33.23 -25.27 9.11
C GLU A 428 -31.73 -25.18 8.85
N LEU A 429 -31.32 -24.80 7.63
CA LEU A 429 -29.93 -24.50 7.28
C LEU A 429 -29.35 -23.36 8.13
N TYR A 430 -30.16 -22.34 8.44
CA TYR A 430 -29.78 -21.29 9.39
C TYR A 430 -29.46 -21.86 10.78
N PHE A 431 -30.28 -22.76 11.33
CA PHE A 431 -29.98 -23.36 12.64
C PHE A 431 -28.76 -24.28 12.62
N GLN A 432 -28.49 -24.95 11.50
CA GLN A 432 -27.27 -25.73 11.30
C GLN A 432 -26.01 -24.85 11.23
N SER A 433 -26.14 -23.55 10.94
CA SER A 433 -24.98 -22.65 10.87
C SER A 433 -24.29 -22.41 12.22
N PHE A 434 -24.97 -22.66 13.34
CA PHE A 434 -24.44 -22.40 14.68
C PHE A 434 -23.36 -23.42 15.11
N PRO A 435 -22.37 -23.00 15.93
CA PRO A 435 -21.35 -23.89 16.46
C PRO A 435 -21.92 -25.11 17.20
N GLY A 436 -21.53 -26.31 16.76
CA GLY A 436 -21.94 -27.58 17.34
C GLY A 436 -23.40 -27.97 17.08
N ALA A 437 -24.08 -27.29 16.15
CA ALA A 437 -25.40 -27.70 15.69
C ALA A 437 -25.34 -29.10 15.02
N PRO A 438 -26.34 -29.97 15.25
CA PRO A 438 -26.44 -31.22 14.52
C PRO A 438 -26.85 -30.95 13.07
N VAL A 439 -26.31 -31.74 12.14
CA VAL A 439 -26.83 -31.76 10.77
C VAL A 439 -28.14 -32.54 10.76
N THR A 440 -29.25 -31.84 10.52
CA THR A 440 -30.61 -32.39 10.50
C THR A 440 -31.12 -32.70 9.09
N LEU A 441 -30.50 -32.10 8.07
CA LEU A 441 -30.82 -32.29 6.65
C LEU A 441 -29.64 -33.01 5.98
N ASP A 442 -29.85 -34.27 5.61
CA ASP A 442 -28.81 -35.13 5.07
C ASP A 442 -28.79 -35.26 3.54
N ASP A 443 -29.70 -34.56 2.84
CA ASP A 443 -29.85 -34.56 1.38
C ASP A 443 -28.59 -34.12 0.62
N TRP A 444 -27.72 -33.32 1.25
CA TRP A 444 -26.52 -32.73 0.64
C TRP A 444 -25.19 -33.25 1.25
N PHE A 445 -25.21 -34.44 1.85
CA PHE A 445 -23.96 -35.08 2.30
C PHE A 445 -23.16 -35.66 1.15
N HIS A 446 -21.88 -35.31 1.12
CA HIS A 446 -20.89 -35.86 0.21
C HIS A 446 -19.99 -36.85 0.94
N ARG A 447 -19.53 -37.86 0.20
CA ARG A 447 -18.60 -38.89 0.69
C ARG A 447 -17.35 -38.86 -0.17
N THR A 448 -16.23 -38.50 0.42
CA THR A 448 -14.96 -38.36 -0.28
C THR A 448 -13.80 -38.95 0.52
N ASP A 449 -12.63 -39.09 -0.09
CA ASP A 449 -11.42 -39.41 0.67
C ASP A 449 -10.81 -38.17 1.35
N THR A 450 -9.82 -38.43 2.21
CA THR A 450 -9.05 -37.37 2.87
C THR A 450 -8.24 -36.49 1.91
N GLN A 451 -7.98 -36.95 0.67
CA GLN A 451 -7.24 -36.18 -0.31
C GLN A 451 -8.10 -35.07 -0.91
N PHE A 452 -9.30 -35.42 -1.37
CA PHE A 452 -10.31 -34.48 -1.84
C PHE A 452 -10.62 -33.45 -0.75
N PHE A 453 -10.86 -33.92 0.47
CA PHE A 453 -11.22 -33.05 1.58
C PHE A 453 -10.07 -32.09 1.97
N ALA A 454 -8.82 -32.55 1.94
CA ALA A 454 -7.66 -31.71 2.24
C ALA A 454 -7.45 -30.57 1.24
N ALA A 455 -8.01 -30.66 0.03
CA ALA A 455 -7.95 -29.60 -0.98
C ALA A 455 -8.90 -28.41 -0.70
N CYS A 456 -9.71 -28.45 0.36
CA CYS A 456 -10.60 -27.35 0.72
C CYS A 456 -9.86 -26.10 1.22
N GLN A 457 -8.80 -26.29 2.02
CA GLN A 457 -7.86 -25.30 2.57
C GLN A 457 -8.45 -23.89 2.87
N PRO A 458 -9.49 -23.78 3.72
CA PRO A 458 -10.20 -22.51 3.98
C PRO A 458 -9.37 -21.45 4.72
N TRP A 459 -8.25 -21.84 5.32
CA TRP A 459 -7.31 -20.93 5.98
C TRP A 459 -6.34 -20.25 5.02
N LEU A 460 -6.38 -20.57 3.72
CA LEU A 460 -5.62 -19.83 2.71
C LEU A 460 -6.36 -18.56 2.34
N SER A 461 -5.64 -17.44 2.30
CA SER A 461 -6.20 -16.16 1.87
C SER A 461 -5.08 -15.18 1.50
N GLN A 462 -5.45 -14.11 0.79
CA GLN A 462 -4.58 -12.97 0.48
C GLN A 462 -4.64 -11.87 1.55
N ALA A 463 -5.36 -12.08 2.65
CA ALA A 463 -5.42 -11.15 3.77
C ALA A 463 -4.04 -10.95 4.41
N ILE A 464 -3.67 -9.69 4.63
CA ILE A 464 -2.36 -9.27 5.14
C ILE A 464 -2.50 -8.20 6.22
N GLY A 465 -1.43 -7.95 6.98
CA GLY A 465 -1.40 -6.93 8.02
C GLY A 465 -1.90 -7.44 9.38
N ASN A 466 -2.19 -6.53 10.29
CA ASN A 466 -2.68 -6.85 11.61
C ASN A 466 -4.08 -7.49 11.57
N SER A 467 -4.35 -8.42 12.49
CA SER A 467 -5.71 -8.90 12.75
C SER A 467 -6.51 -7.83 13.49
N VAL A 468 -7.84 -7.94 13.49
CA VAL A 468 -8.72 -7.03 14.26
C VAL A 468 -8.32 -6.93 15.73
N ASP A 469 -7.74 -7.97 16.33
CA ASP A 469 -7.29 -7.94 17.74
C ASP A 469 -6.08 -7.03 18.03
N ILE A 470 -5.37 -6.58 16.98
CA ILE A 470 -4.14 -5.80 17.12
C ILE A 470 -4.31 -4.47 16.38
N PRO A 471 -4.36 -3.33 17.09
CA PRO A 471 -4.52 -2.04 16.43
C PRO A 471 -3.35 -1.75 15.49
N GLY A 472 -3.67 -1.31 14.28
CA GLY A 472 -2.71 -0.93 13.26
C GLY A 472 -3.19 0.28 12.47
N ASP A 473 -2.24 1.06 11.95
CA ASP A 473 -2.52 2.21 11.10
C ASP A 473 -3.00 1.72 9.72
N TYR A 474 -3.95 2.43 9.13
CA TYR A 474 -4.39 2.16 7.76
C TYR A 474 -3.23 2.34 6.78
N GLN A 475 -2.94 1.33 5.95
CA GLN A 475 -1.83 1.40 5.00
C GLN A 475 -2.26 1.45 3.53
N GLY A 476 -3.53 1.22 3.23
CA GLY A 476 -4.03 1.07 1.86
C GLY A 476 -4.88 -0.19 1.73
N TYR A 477 -4.83 -0.83 0.56
CA TYR A 477 -5.67 -2.00 0.24
C TYR A 477 -4.91 -3.11 -0.48
N SER A 478 -5.34 -4.36 -0.32
CA SER A 478 -4.87 -5.49 -1.15
C SER A 478 -5.30 -5.29 -2.60
N LEU A 479 -4.50 -5.80 -3.53
CA LEU A 479 -4.84 -5.93 -4.93
C LEU A 479 -5.08 -7.41 -5.21
N GLU A 480 -6.34 -7.74 -5.47
CA GLU A 480 -6.81 -9.12 -5.60
C GLU A 480 -7.19 -9.39 -7.05
N VAL A 481 -7.16 -10.67 -7.45
CA VAL A 481 -7.54 -11.08 -8.80
C VAL A 481 -8.98 -11.60 -8.75
N ASP A 482 -9.85 -11.02 -9.56
CA ASP A 482 -11.24 -11.45 -9.69
C ASP A 482 -11.38 -12.80 -10.44
N SER A 483 -12.61 -13.28 -10.60
CA SER A 483 -12.91 -14.50 -11.34
C SER A 483 -12.56 -14.42 -12.84
N SER A 484 -12.46 -13.21 -13.40
CA SER A 484 -12.13 -12.95 -14.80
C SER A 484 -10.61 -12.80 -15.03
N GLY A 485 -9.81 -12.81 -13.96
CA GLY A 485 -8.36 -12.63 -14.04
C GLY A 485 -7.90 -11.17 -14.00
N ASN A 486 -8.80 -10.21 -13.75
CA ASN A 486 -8.43 -8.80 -13.65
C ASN A 486 -8.05 -8.43 -12.22
N LEU A 487 -7.15 -7.46 -12.08
CA LEU A 487 -6.82 -6.86 -10.79
C LEU A 487 -7.97 -5.95 -10.34
N LYS A 488 -8.46 -6.20 -9.14
CA LYS A 488 -9.43 -5.35 -8.45
C LYS A 488 -8.88 -4.84 -7.14
N ARG A 489 -9.44 -3.72 -6.69
CA ARG A 489 -9.27 -3.23 -5.32
C ARG A 489 -9.85 -4.27 -4.36
N GLY A 490 -8.98 -4.85 -3.54
CA GLY A 490 -9.34 -5.78 -2.48
C GLY A 490 -9.62 -5.04 -1.18
N ARG A 491 -9.30 -5.71 -0.06
CA ARG A 491 -9.62 -5.27 1.29
C ARG A 491 -8.64 -4.20 1.79
N PRO A 492 -9.09 -3.21 2.57
CA PRO A 492 -8.16 -2.38 3.31
C PRO A 492 -7.34 -3.23 4.28
N PHE A 493 -6.10 -2.83 4.53
CA PHE A 493 -5.24 -3.52 5.49
C PHE A 493 -4.57 -2.53 6.44
N PHE A 494 -4.38 -3.00 7.68
CA PHE A 494 -3.87 -2.23 8.79
C PHE A 494 -2.54 -2.80 9.21
N PHE A 495 -1.59 -1.95 9.60
CA PHE A 495 -0.25 -2.41 9.94
C PHE A 495 0.36 -1.59 11.07
N ASN A 496 1.01 -2.27 12.02
CA ASN A 496 1.91 -1.67 13.00
C ASN A 496 3.15 -2.56 13.17
N LEU A 497 4.33 -2.03 12.85
CA LEU A 497 5.59 -2.78 12.92
C LEU A 497 5.90 -3.31 14.33
N PHE A 498 5.51 -2.61 15.39
CA PHE A 498 5.76 -3.02 16.77
C PHE A 498 4.95 -4.26 17.19
N SER A 499 3.86 -4.59 16.49
CA SER A 499 3.06 -5.78 16.81
C SER A 499 3.78 -7.09 16.57
N VAL A 500 4.81 -7.06 15.72
CA VAL A 500 5.61 -8.24 15.35
C VAL A 500 6.35 -8.82 16.56
N VAL A 501 6.65 -7.98 17.57
CA VAL A 501 7.30 -8.40 18.81
C VAL A 501 6.38 -9.33 19.60
N ASP A 502 5.13 -8.95 19.80
CA ASP A 502 4.18 -9.75 20.58
C ASP A 502 3.64 -10.94 19.77
N GLY A 503 3.36 -10.74 18.48
CA GLY A 503 2.70 -11.73 17.64
C GLY A 503 3.61 -12.87 17.17
N GLN A 504 4.91 -12.60 16.99
CA GLN A 504 5.87 -13.57 16.44
C GLN A 504 7.14 -13.71 17.28
N GLY A 505 7.23 -12.93 18.36
CA GLY A 505 8.45 -12.84 19.13
C GLY A 505 9.60 -12.24 18.34
N LYS A 506 9.43 -11.64 17.16
CA LYS A 506 10.52 -11.16 16.27
C LYS A 506 10.92 -9.72 16.59
N ALA A 507 12.14 -9.30 16.21
CA ALA A 507 12.51 -7.89 16.33
C ALA A 507 11.69 -7.07 15.30
N PRO A 508 11.26 -5.83 15.62
CA PRO A 508 10.44 -5.04 14.71
C PRO A 508 11.33 -4.42 13.62
N THR A 509 11.70 -5.21 12.61
CA THR A 509 12.56 -4.80 11.50
C THR A 509 11.82 -4.89 10.18
N GLU A 510 11.92 -3.85 9.36
CA GLU A 510 11.37 -3.85 7.99
C GLU A 510 12.36 -3.36 6.95
N GLY A 511 12.26 -3.93 5.76
CA GLY A 511 12.99 -3.50 4.57
C GLY A 511 12.04 -2.96 3.52
N VAL A 512 12.39 -1.83 2.90
CA VAL A 512 11.67 -1.26 1.76
C VAL A 512 12.61 -1.21 0.59
N VAL A 513 12.26 -1.92 -0.49
CA VAL A 513 12.97 -1.90 -1.76
C VAL A 513 12.07 -1.23 -2.79
N ALA A 514 12.55 -0.19 -3.44
CA ALA A 514 11.86 0.40 -4.58
C ALA A 514 12.85 1.02 -5.55
N SER A 515 12.71 0.71 -6.84
CA SER A 515 13.49 1.38 -7.88
C SER A 515 13.05 2.83 -8.04
N PRO A 516 13.98 3.80 -8.19
CA PRO A 516 13.63 5.18 -8.51
C PRO A 516 12.86 5.28 -9.84
N GLY A 517 11.82 6.12 -9.90
CA GLY A 517 11.33 6.67 -11.17
C GLY A 517 10.18 5.96 -11.93
N ALA A 518 9.20 5.32 -11.27
CA ALA A 518 7.96 4.91 -11.95
C ALA A 518 6.98 6.08 -12.14
N GLY A 519 6.28 6.08 -13.28
CA GLY A 519 5.09 6.91 -13.57
C GLY A 519 5.34 8.28 -14.22
N LYS A 520 6.59 8.71 -14.39
CA LYS A 520 6.91 10.06 -14.93
C LYS A 520 7.64 10.00 -16.27
N ARG A 521 7.19 9.08 -17.13
CA ARG A 521 7.84 8.81 -18.43
C ARG A 521 7.43 9.85 -19.47
N LEU A 522 8.36 10.20 -20.34
CA LEU A 522 8.10 11.00 -21.54
C LEU A 522 8.42 10.17 -22.80
N PRO A 523 7.71 10.40 -23.92
CA PRO A 523 8.08 9.84 -25.21
C PRO A 523 9.56 10.06 -25.52
N LEU A 524 10.21 9.09 -26.16
CA LEU A 524 11.63 9.22 -26.55
C LEU A 524 11.89 10.43 -27.45
N THR A 525 10.89 10.86 -28.21
CA THR A 525 10.95 12.03 -29.09
C THR A 525 10.82 13.36 -28.36
N THR A 526 10.53 13.37 -27.05
CA THR A 526 10.31 14.62 -26.31
C THR A 526 11.56 15.48 -26.32
N PRO A 527 11.49 16.74 -26.80
CA PRO A 527 12.65 17.63 -26.84
C PRO A 527 13.13 18.00 -25.44
N ILE A 528 14.45 18.02 -25.24
CA ILE A 528 15.12 18.40 -24.00
C ILE A 528 16.22 19.41 -24.35
N LEU A 529 16.22 20.55 -23.66
CA LEU A 529 17.20 21.61 -23.90
C LEU A 529 18.48 21.37 -23.08
N ARG A 530 19.62 21.35 -23.76
CA ARG A 530 20.95 21.23 -23.14
C ARG A 530 21.46 22.58 -22.64
N GLU A 531 22.41 22.53 -21.71
CA GLU A 531 23.08 23.73 -21.17
C GLU A 531 23.71 24.59 -22.26
N ASP A 532 24.23 23.97 -23.33
CA ASP A 532 24.87 24.66 -24.47
C ASP A 532 23.88 25.33 -25.44
N GLY A 533 22.58 25.27 -25.14
CA GLY A 533 21.50 25.84 -25.96
C GLY A 533 21.05 24.95 -27.11
N THR A 534 21.63 23.76 -27.28
CA THR A 534 21.19 22.80 -28.30
C THR A 534 20.04 21.93 -27.81
N TRP A 535 19.17 21.49 -28.72
CA TRP A 535 18.11 20.53 -28.42
C TRP A 535 18.62 19.09 -28.61
N THR A 536 18.24 18.23 -27.68
CA THR A 536 18.33 16.77 -27.80
C THR A 536 16.95 16.16 -27.60
N THR A 537 16.81 14.85 -27.77
CA THR A 537 15.58 14.14 -27.44
C THR A 537 15.76 13.36 -26.14
N MET A 538 14.65 13.04 -25.48
CA MET A 538 14.61 12.16 -24.31
C MET A 538 15.27 10.79 -24.58
N GLY A 539 15.17 10.28 -25.82
CA GLY A 539 15.79 9.03 -26.24
C GLY A 539 17.31 9.09 -26.33
N ASP A 540 17.85 10.22 -26.77
CA ASP A 540 19.29 10.41 -27.04
C ASP A 540 20.11 10.87 -25.82
N LEU A 541 19.43 11.17 -24.70
CA LEU A 541 20.10 11.57 -23.46
C LEU A 541 21.01 10.47 -22.90
N ARG A 542 22.13 10.90 -22.32
CA ARG A 542 23.11 10.05 -21.62
C ARG A 542 23.32 10.53 -20.18
N VAL A 543 23.68 9.60 -19.29
CA VAL A 543 24.11 9.96 -17.93
C VAL A 543 25.33 10.89 -18.04
N GLY A 544 25.27 12.03 -17.35
CA GLY A 544 26.27 13.10 -17.41
C GLY A 544 25.91 14.26 -18.35
N ASP A 545 24.90 14.13 -19.22
CA ASP A 545 24.43 15.25 -20.04
C ASP A 545 23.90 16.38 -19.15
N ARG A 546 24.23 17.65 -19.48
CA ARG A 546 23.77 18.83 -18.74
C ARG A 546 22.56 19.45 -19.43
N ILE A 547 21.43 19.50 -18.73
CA ILE A 547 20.13 19.95 -19.24
C ILE A 547 19.55 21.05 -18.35
N TRP A 548 18.57 21.81 -18.84
CA TRP A 548 17.96 22.88 -18.06
C TRP A 548 16.95 22.39 -17.02
N SER A 549 17.01 22.97 -15.82
CA SER A 549 15.98 22.89 -14.77
C SER A 549 15.39 24.25 -14.45
N THR A 550 14.38 24.26 -13.59
CA THR A 550 13.74 25.43 -12.95
C THR A 550 14.74 26.37 -12.26
N HIS A 551 15.90 25.85 -11.79
CA HIS A 551 16.94 26.62 -11.11
C HIS A 551 18.25 26.76 -11.91
N GLY A 552 18.27 26.36 -13.19
CA GLY A 552 19.43 26.42 -14.07
C GLY A 552 19.93 25.05 -14.54
N PRO A 553 21.12 24.97 -15.17
CA PRO A 553 21.64 23.72 -15.72
C PRO A 553 21.97 22.65 -14.65
N THR A 554 21.47 21.43 -14.85
CA THR A 554 21.59 20.26 -13.98
C THR A 554 22.11 19.06 -14.77
N ALA A 555 22.81 18.13 -14.12
CA ALA A 555 23.28 16.91 -14.77
C ALA A 555 22.23 15.79 -14.69
N VAL A 556 22.09 15.05 -15.80
CA VAL A 556 21.34 13.78 -15.81
C VAL A 556 22.14 12.73 -15.06
N THR A 557 21.61 12.25 -13.93
CA THR A 557 22.28 11.27 -13.06
C THR A 557 21.86 9.83 -13.34
N ARG A 558 20.67 9.62 -13.92
CA ARG A 558 20.18 8.29 -14.30
C ARG A 558 19.17 8.37 -15.44
N LEU A 559 19.12 7.32 -16.27
CA LEU A 559 18.06 7.10 -17.26
C LEU A 559 17.38 5.74 -16.99
N SER A 560 16.05 5.67 -17.07
CA SER A 560 15.34 4.39 -17.01
C SER A 560 15.48 3.59 -18.32
N PRO A 561 15.23 2.28 -18.33
CA PRO A 561 14.98 1.54 -19.57
C PRO A 561 13.80 2.12 -20.34
N ILE A 562 13.76 1.86 -21.65
CA ILE A 562 12.66 2.22 -22.54
C ILE A 562 11.53 1.21 -22.33
N LYS A 563 10.30 1.67 -22.09
CA LYS A 563 9.09 0.83 -22.10
C LYS A 563 8.36 1.04 -23.41
N GLU A 564 8.16 -0.03 -24.19
CA GLU A 564 7.57 -0.02 -25.53
C GLU A 564 6.04 0.08 -25.53
N ASP A 565 5.38 -0.22 -24.41
CA ASP A 565 3.93 -0.42 -24.27
C ASP A 565 3.28 0.52 -23.23
N ALA A 566 3.84 1.70 -23.00
CA ALA A 566 3.30 2.63 -22.01
C ALA A 566 2.00 3.31 -22.50
N PRO A 567 0.91 3.33 -21.70
CA PRO A 567 -0.24 4.19 -21.98
C PRO A 567 0.22 5.65 -22.02
N ALA A 568 -0.45 6.45 -22.84
CA ALA A 568 0.00 7.80 -23.17
C ALA A 568 -1.19 8.75 -23.24
N LEU A 569 -1.05 9.94 -22.64
CA LEU A 569 -2.02 11.02 -22.70
C LEU A 569 -1.41 12.22 -23.42
N ARG A 570 -2.20 12.89 -24.27
CA ARG A 570 -1.90 14.21 -24.83
C ARG A 570 -2.62 15.27 -24.01
N MET A 571 -1.86 16.17 -23.43
CA MET A 571 -2.37 17.38 -22.78
C MET A 571 -2.44 18.52 -23.78
N VAL A 572 -3.54 19.27 -23.77
CA VAL A 572 -3.76 20.46 -24.60
C VAL A 572 -3.96 21.68 -23.70
N PHE A 573 -3.20 22.74 -23.93
CA PHE A 573 -3.21 23.96 -23.12
C PHE A 573 -4.02 25.08 -23.79
N ASP A 574 -4.44 26.07 -22.99
CA ASP A 574 -5.20 27.26 -23.44
C ASP A 574 -4.44 28.17 -24.41
N ASP A 575 -3.12 28.03 -24.47
CA ASP A 575 -2.24 28.66 -25.46
C ASP A 575 -2.11 27.86 -26.79
N GLY A 576 -2.84 26.75 -26.93
CA GLY A 576 -2.83 25.87 -28.10
C GLY A 576 -1.68 24.86 -28.14
N THR A 577 -0.77 24.86 -27.16
CA THR A 577 0.34 23.91 -27.12
C THR A 577 -0.13 22.52 -26.67
N THR A 578 0.62 21.48 -27.03
CA THR A 578 0.34 20.11 -26.57
C THR A 578 1.59 19.41 -26.06
N GLN A 579 1.40 18.47 -25.13
CA GLN A 579 2.48 17.66 -24.58
C GLN A 579 1.99 16.23 -24.33
N VAL A 580 2.72 15.25 -24.86
CA VAL A 580 2.42 13.83 -24.64
C VAL A 580 3.22 13.31 -23.46
N CYS A 581 2.57 12.56 -22.57
CA CYS A 581 3.19 12.01 -21.38
C CYS A 581 2.51 10.73 -20.90
N ASP A 582 3.14 10.06 -19.95
CA ASP A 582 2.53 8.97 -19.21
C ASP A 582 1.29 9.45 -18.40
N PRO A 583 0.25 8.63 -18.18
CA PRO A 583 -0.90 8.97 -17.35
C PRO A 583 -0.57 9.39 -15.92
N GLU A 584 0.55 8.91 -15.37
CA GLU A 584 1.00 9.26 -14.03
C GLU A 584 1.97 10.46 -14.01
N HIS A 585 2.24 11.05 -15.18
CA HIS A 585 3.19 12.15 -15.37
C HIS A 585 2.60 13.47 -14.88
N ARG A 586 3.32 14.20 -14.03
CA ARG A 586 2.86 15.46 -13.45
C ARG A 586 3.62 16.64 -14.01
N TRP A 587 2.90 17.75 -14.16
CA TRP A 587 3.39 18.99 -14.76
C TRP A 587 3.15 20.16 -13.80
N THR A 588 4.11 21.07 -13.72
CA THR A 588 3.92 22.33 -12.97
C THR A 588 3.35 23.37 -13.91
N PHE A 589 2.12 23.83 -13.65
CA PHE A 589 1.41 24.79 -14.51
C PHE A 589 1.73 26.26 -14.22
N MET A 590 2.43 26.54 -13.11
CA MET A 590 2.95 27.86 -12.77
C MET A 590 4.48 27.84 -12.82
N GLY A 591 5.07 28.67 -13.67
CA GLY A 591 6.51 28.95 -13.61
C GLY A 591 6.81 29.94 -12.47
N PRO A 592 8.01 29.92 -11.87
CA PRO A 592 8.44 30.99 -10.97
C PRO A 592 8.60 32.32 -11.74
N ASP A 593 8.40 33.45 -11.06
CA ASP A 593 8.50 34.83 -11.58
C ASP A 593 9.95 35.28 -11.92
N ALA A 594 10.81 34.41 -12.48
CA ALA A 594 12.23 34.68 -12.65
C ALA A 594 12.65 35.04 -14.10
N PRO A 595 13.45 36.12 -14.31
CA PRO A 595 14.01 36.53 -15.61
C PRO A 595 15.14 35.64 -16.17
N SER A 596 15.30 34.41 -15.66
CA SER A 596 16.45 33.52 -15.93
C SER A 596 16.11 32.27 -16.76
N TRP A 597 14.88 32.14 -17.25
CA TRP A 597 14.51 31.03 -18.14
C TRP A 597 15.07 31.25 -19.56
N PRO A 598 15.50 30.18 -20.27
CA PRO A 598 15.84 30.28 -21.68
C PRO A 598 14.60 30.71 -22.47
N VAL A 599 14.74 31.78 -23.27
CA VAL A 599 13.72 32.11 -24.27
C VAL A 599 13.94 31.15 -25.44
N PRO A 600 12.91 30.39 -25.91
CA PRO A 600 13.05 29.55 -27.08
C PRO A 600 13.59 30.37 -28.25
N ASP A 601 14.71 29.94 -28.84
CA ASP A 601 15.35 30.64 -29.96
C ASP A 601 14.36 30.71 -31.13
N GLN A 602 13.98 31.92 -31.55
CA GLN A 602 13.04 32.14 -32.67
C GLN A 602 13.67 31.86 -34.05
N ASN A 603 14.90 31.32 -34.09
CA ASN A 603 15.66 31.04 -35.30
C ASN A 603 15.69 29.56 -35.73
N GLU A 604 14.73 28.74 -35.31
CA GLU A 604 14.52 27.43 -35.95
C GLU A 604 13.89 27.61 -37.34
N PRO A 605 14.30 26.83 -38.37
CA PRO A 605 13.71 26.89 -39.71
C PRO A 605 12.18 26.82 -39.72
N ASP A 606 11.60 25.95 -38.88
CA ASP A 606 10.16 25.76 -38.78
C ASP A 606 9.48 26.94 -38.04
N GLY A 607 10.21 27.62 -37.15
CA GLY A 607 9.78 28.89 -36.53
C GLY A 607 9.78 30.05 -37.52
N VAL A 608 10.79 30.13 -38.40
CA VAL A 608 10.85 31.12 -39.48
C VAL A 608 9.76 30.86 -40.52
N LEU A 609 9.51 29.60 -40.88
CA LEU A 609 8.40 29.23 -41.78
C LEU A 609 7.03 29.51 -41.17
N SER A 610 6.85 29.25 -39.86
CA SER A 610 5.61 29.59 -39.14
C SER A 610 5.41 31.11 -39.08
N SER A 611 6.49 31.88 -38.90
CA SER A 611 6.47 33.34 -38.94
C SER A 611 6.12 33.85 -40.34
N LEU A 612 6.73 33.31 -41.40
CA LEU A 612 6.43 33.67 -42.79
C LEU A 612 4.99 33.29 -43.18
N LEU A 613 4.47 32.14 -42.73
CA LEU A 613 3.08 31.72 -42.92
C LEU A 613 2.10 32.74 -42.32
N THR A 614 2.49 33.36 -41.21
CA THR A 614 1.66 34.32 -40.45
C THR A 614 1.80 35.76 -40.97
N SER A 615 3.00 36.15 -41.43
CA SER A 615 3.39 37.53 -41.73
C SER A 615 3.48 37.91 -43.21
N SER A 616 3.58 36.96 -44.15
CA SER A 616 3.66 37.26 -45.59
C SER A 616 2.35 37.87 -46.09
N ASP A 617 2.36 38.75 -47.08
CA ASP A 617 1.12 39.26 -47.70
C ASP A 617 0.37 38.09 -48.40
N PRO A 618 -0.98 38.05 -48.41
CA PRO A 618 -1.73 37.03 -49.15
C PRO A 618 -1.35 36.88 -50.62
N GLU A 619 -0.81 37.94 -51.24
CA GLU A 619 -0.41 37.97 -52.64
C GLU A 619 1.10 37.76 -52.86
N ASP A 620 1.90 37.59 -51.80
CA ASP A 620 3.35 37.34 -51.93
C ASP A 620 3.64 35.96 -52.54
N THR A 621 4.56 35.93 -53.50
CA THR A 621 4.99 34.71 -54.20
C THR A 621 6.49 34.44 -54.00
N THR A 622 6.87 33.15 -54.03
CA THR A 622 8.26 32.69 -53.88
C THR A 622 8.55 31.47 -54.73
N THR A 623 9.82 31.14 -54.95
CA THR A 623 10.23 29.79 -55.38
C THR A 623 10.65 28.93 -54.17
N PRO A 624 10.65 27.58 -54.29
CA PRO A 624 11.10 26.67 -53.24
C PRO A 624 12.53 26.95 -52.75
N GLU A 625 13.46 27.25 -53.66
CA GLU A 625 14.86 27.52 -53.33
C GLU A 625 15.03 28.86 -52.60
N GLN A 626 14.22 29.86 -52.98
CA GLN A 626 14.20 31.16 -52.31
C GLN A 626 13.65 31.03 -50.89
N LEU A 627 12.58 30.24 -50.70
CA LEU A 627 11.99 29.99 -49.40
C LEU A 627 12.95 29.21 -48.47
N ALA A 628 13.60 28.16 -48.98
CA ALA A 628 14.61 27.41 -48.23
C ALA A 628 15.80 28.30 -47.79
N THR A 629 16.16 29.29 -48.62
CA THR A 629 17.22 30.26 -48.28
C THR A 629 16.74 31.27 -47.24
N LEU A 630 15.49 31.76 -47.37
CA LEU A 630 14.86 32.67 -46.41
C LEU A 630 14.67 32.05 -45.03
N ALA A 631 14.34 30.76 -44.96
CA ALA A 631 14.21 30.00 -43.71
C ALA A 631 15.55 29.57 -43.09
N GLY A 632 16.69 29.89 -43.73
CA GLY A 632 18.01 29.42 -43.27
C GLY A 632 18.22 27.90 -43.41
N ASP A 633 17.41 27.23 -44.22
CA ASP A 633 17.29 25.76 -44.33
C ASP A 633 17.80 25.24 -45.68
N SER A 634 18.85 25.87 -46.22
CA SER A 634 19.36 25.58 -47.56
C SER A 634 19.91 24.15 -47.71
N GLN A 635 20.17 23.45 -46.59
CA GLN A 635 20.63 22.05 -46.59
C GLN A 635 19.50 21.04 -46.84
N ARG A 636 18.22 21.44 -46.77
CA ARG A 636 17.04 20.59 -47.00
C ARG A 636 16.18 21.04 -48.19
N ALA A 637 16.81 21.60 -49.22
CA ALA A 637 16.11 22.17 -50.39
C ALA A 637 15.16 21.18 -51.12
N GLU A 638 15.41 19.87 -51.03
CA GLU A 638 14.54 18.84 -51.62
C GLU A 638 13.15 18.75 -50.97
N ASP A 639 13.02 19.09 -49.68
CA ASP A 639 11.72 19.08 -48.97
C ASP A 639 10.79 20.15 -49.54
N TYR A 640 11.33 21.35 -49.81
CA TYR A 640 10.59 22.49 -50.37
C TYR A 640 10.15 22.23 -51.81
N LEU A 641 11.01 21.57 -52.60
CA LEU A 641 10.67 21.14 -53.96
C LEU A 641 9.53 20.13 -53.95
N ARG A 642 9.58 19.12 -53.06
CA ARG A 642 8.51 18.12 -52.92
C ARG A 642 7.17 18.72 -52.50
N ALA A 643 7.18 19.64 -51.53
CA ALA A 643 5.97 20.35 -51.11
C ALA A 643 5.35 21.16 -52.28
N SER A 644 6.20 21.77 -53.12
CA SER A 644 5.72 22.56 -54.26
C SER A 644 5.00 21.76 -55.34
N GLU A 645 5.26 20.46 -55.48
CA GLU A 645 4.61 19.58 -56.47
C GLU A 645 3.09 19.43 -56.22
N ARG A 646 2.64 19.69 -54.99
CA ARG A 646 1.22 19.60 -54.58
C ARG A 646 0.45 20.91 -54.79
N LEU A 647 1.15 21.99 -55.10
CA LEU A 647 0.59 23.32 -55.31
C LEU A 647 0.55 23.66 -56.82
N ARG A 648 -0.36 24.56 -57.23
CA ARG A 648 -0.39 25.07 -58.61
C ARG A 648 0.45 26.34 -58.70
N SER A 649 1.47 26.34 -59.55
CA SER A 649 2.25 27.55 -59.84
C SER A 649 1.46 28.54 -60.69
N ASP A 650 1.87 29.80 -60.65
CA ASP A 650 1.30 30.88 -61.47
C ASP A 650 1.71 30.86 -62.96
N GLY A 651 2.42 29.81 -63.39
CA GLY A 651 2.98 29.66 -64.74
C GLY A 651 4.41 30.18 -64.92
N SER A 652 4.97 30.88 -63.92
CA SER A 652 6.37 31.35 -63.89
C SER A 652 7.28 30.50 -63.00
N GLY A 653 6.72 29.52 -62.29
CA GLY A 653 7.43 28.67 -61.32
C GLY A 653 7.37 29.21 -59.88
N GLN A 654 6.57 30.25 -59.63
CA GLN A 654 6.35 30.80 -58.30
C GLN A 654 5.05 30.28 -57.67
N PHE A 655 5.06 30.19 -56.35
CA PHE A 655 3.94 29.73 -55.52
C PHE A 655 3.63 30.81 -54.48
N ARG A 656 2.36 30.87 -54.04
CA ARG A 656 2.00 31.72 -52.89
C ARG A 656 2.85 31.32 -51.69
N MET A 657 3.54 32.29 -51.11
CA MET A 657 4.49 32.10 -50.02
C MET A 657 3.85 31.34 -48.85
N ARG A 658 2.62 31.72 -48.50
CA ARG A 658 1.83 31.10 -47.42
C ARG A 658 1.49 29.63 -47.69
N ASP A 659 1.03 29.31 -48.90
CA ASP A 659 0.63 27.95 -49.24
C ASP A 659 1.85 27.01 -49.26
N LEU A 660 2.98 27.50 -49.76
CA LEU A 660 4.23 26.73 -49.75
C LEU A 660 4.81 26.56 -48.34
N CYS A 661 4.77 27.59 -47.48
CA CYS A 661 5.17 27.47 -46.07
C CYS A 661 4.30 26.46 -45.31
N ARG A 662 2.98 26.48 -45.53
CA ARG A 662 2.03 25.55 -44.91
C ARG A 662 2.34 24.11 -45.30
N GLU A 663 2.50 23.85 -46.59
CA GLU A 663 2.71 22.48 -47.09
C GLU A 663 4.05 21.90 -46.61
N VAL A 664 5.10 22.72 -46.49
CA VAL A 664 6.40 22.30 -45.92
C VAL A 664 6.29 21.98 -44.42
N LEU A 665 5.55 22.78 -43.66
CA LEU A 665 5.32 22.56 -42.22
C LEU A 665 4.47 21.31 -41.96
N GLU A 666 3.42 21.10 -42.75
CA GLU A 666 2.55 19.92 -42.66
C GLU A 666 3.30 18.62 -43.02
N ASP A 667 4.14 18.64 -44.05
CA ASP A 667 5.00 17.48 -44.39
C ASP A 667 6.00 17.13 -43.27
N ARG A 668 6.35 18.10 -42.42
CA ARG A 668 7.21 17.93 -41.24
C ARG A 668 6.44 17.54 -39.98
N GLY A 669 5.12 17.37 -40.08
CA GLY A 669 4.25 16.99 -38.95
C GLY A 669 3.91 18.13 -38.00
N VAL A 670 4.09 19.38 -38.42
CA VAL A 670 3.69 20.58 -37.66
C VAL A 670 2.23 20.90 -37.96
N ASP A 671 1.40 21.05 -36.92
CA ASP A 671 0.00 21.45 -37.06
C ASP A 671 -0.12 22.95 -37.35
N THR A 672 -0.42 23.28 -38.61
CA THR A 672 -0.55 24.68 -39.08
C THR A 672 -1.92 25.28 -38.81
N SER A 673 -2.90 24.49 -38.33
CA SER A 673 -4.28 24.95 -38.09
C SER A 673 -4.40 25.98 -36.97
N ALA A 674 -3.37 26.07 -36.11
CA ALA A 674 -3.24 27.05 -35.04
C ALA A 674 -2.40 28.29 -35.43
N CYS A 675 -1.77 28.31 -36.61
CA CYS A 675 -1.00 29.47 -37.06
C CYS A 675 -1.97 30.63 -37.36
N GLY A 676 -1.77 31.77 -36.71
CA GLY A 676 -2.64 32.94 -36.80
C GLY A 676 -2.59 33.64 -38.15
N ILE A 677 -3.22 33.09 -39.19
CA ILE A 677 -3.19 33.66 -40.53
C ILE A 677 -3.88 35.02 -40.53
N THR A 678 -3.17 36.07 -40.97
CA THR A 678 -3.78 37.38 -41.24
C THR A 678 -4.73 37.24 -42.43
N ILE A 679 -6.03 37.19 -42.16
CA ILE A 679 -7.10 37.09 -43.16
C ILE A 679 -7.61 38.48 -43.55
N THR A 680 -7.98 38.66 -44.81
CA THR A 680 -8.62 39.89 -45.28
C THR A 680 -10.02 40.04 -44.67
N ALA A 681 -10.56 41.26 -44.62
CA ALA A 681 -11.91 41.52 -44.12
C ALA A 681 -13.00 40.73 -44.87
N GLN A 682 -12.75 40.35 -46.13
CA GLN A 682 -13.64 39.52 -46.94
C GLN A 682 -13.59 38.03 -46.51
N GLU A 683 -12.41 37.52 -46.17
CA GLU A 683 -12.19 36.15 -45.69
C GLU A 683 -12.71 35.97 -44.25
N ALA A 684 -12.49 36.96 -43.38
CA ALA A 684 -13.06 37.00 -42.04
C ALA A 684 -14.59 36.94 -42.07
N ARG A 685 -15.21 37.70 -42.99
CA ARG A 685 -16.67 37.72 -43.16
C ARG A 685 -17.21 36.39 -43.67
N THR A 686 -16.49 35.74 -44.57
CA THR A 686 -16.87 34.41 -45.09
C THR A 686 -16.80 33.33 -43.99
N LEU A 687 -15.77 33.36 -43.15
CA LEU A 687 -15.59 32.39 -42.04
C LEU A 687 -16.57 32.61 -40.87
N LEU A 688 -16.97 33.86 -40.62
CA LEU A 688 -18.01 34.21 -39.65
C LEU A 688 -19.42 33.83 -40.15
N ASP A 689 -19.71 34.04 -41.44
CA ASP A 689 -20.97 33.61 -42.06
C ASP A 689 -21.13 32.07 -42.04
N GLU A 690 -20.01 31.33 -42.01
CA GLU A 690 -19.96 29.87 -41.85
C GLU A 690 -19.99 29.40 -40.38
N GLY A 691 -20.07 30.32 -39.41
CA GLY A 691 -20.23 30.01 -37.98
C GLY A 691 -18.96 29.52 -37.27
N ARG A 692 -17.75 29.84 -37.78
CA ARG A 692 -16.48 29.42 -37.16
C ARG A 692 -15.94 30.48 -36.19
N ALA A 693 -15.37 30.04 -35.06
CA ALA A 693 -14.74 30.92 -34.07
C ALA A 693 -13.38 31.46 -34.57
N LEU A 694 -13.05 32.70 -34.23
CA LEU A 694 -11.86 33.41 -34.70
C LEU A 694 -10.97 33.82 -33.52
N ASN A 695 -9.72 33.32 -33.49
CA ASN A 695 -8.67 33.80 -32.61
C ASN A 695 -7.86 34.85 -33.38
N LEU A 696 -7.90 36.11 -32.96
CA LEU A 696 -7.12 37.17 -33.59
C LEU A 696 -5.74 37.28 -32.90
N PRO A 697 -4.62 37.13 -33.62
CA PRO A 697 -3.28 37.34 -33.05
C PRO A 697 -3.01 38.82 -32.76
N LEU A 698 -2.13 39.07 -31.79
CA LEU A 698 -1.53 40.38 -31.54
C LEU A 698 -0.75 40.83 -32.78
N ALA A 699 -1.26 41.82 -33.50
CA ALA A 699 -0.45 42.62 -34.42
C ALA A 699 0.15 43.82 -33.66
N ASP A 700 1.31 44.30 -34.10
CA ASP A 700 1.91 45.54 -33.60
C ASP A 700 0.87 46.69 -33.58
N PRO A 701 0.88 47.54 -32.54
CA PRO A 701 -0.15 48.54 -32.33
C PRO A 701 -0.28 49.46 -33.56
N LEU A 702 -1.51 49.57 -34.09
CA LEU A 702 -1.87 50.57 -35.09
C LEU A 702 -1.43 51.95 -34.59
N THR A 703 -0.39 52.50 -35.22
CA THR A 703 0.11 53.84 -34.92
C THR A 703 -0.88 54.87 -35.49
N LEU A 704 -1.84 55.27 -34.66
CA LEU A 704 -2.80 56.30 -35.00
C LEU A 704 -2.21 57.70 -34.75
N PRO A 705 -2.46 58.70 -35.61
CA PRO A 705 -1.95 60.06 -35.41
C PRO A 705 -2.48 60.68 -34.11
N GLU A 706 -1.59 61.11 -33.20
CA GLU A 706 -1.97 61.83 -31.97
C GLU A 706 -2.49 63.25 -32.28
N THR A 707 -3.73 63.37 -32.74
CA THR A 707 -4.42 64.67 -32.83
C THR A 707 -5.90 64.55 -32.48
N ALA A 708 -6.21 64.42 -31.19
CA ALA A 708 -7.50 64.79 -30.60
C ALA A 708 -7.36 65.07 -29.10
N GLY A 709 -8.19 65.95 -28.55
CA GLY A 709 -8.08 66.44 -27.17
C GLY A 709 -8.17 65.34 -26.10
N ARG A 710 -7.36 65.44 -25.04
CA ARG A 710 -7.40 64.54 -23.88
C ARG A 710 -8.82 64.51 -23.27
N PRO A 711 -9.50 63.37 -23.22
CA PRO A 711 -10.73 63.23 -22.44
C PRO A 711 -10.40 63.40 -20.94
N GLY A 712 -11.33 63.96 -20.16
CA GLY A 712 -11.22 63.94 -18.70
C GLY A 712 -11.39 62.51 -18.17
N ALA A 713 -10.86 62.22 -16.97
CA ALA A 713 -11.06 60.92 -16.32
C ALA A 713 -12.56 60.57 -16.10
N SER A 714 -13.42 61.59 -16.00
CA SER A 714 -14.88 61.45 -15.98
C SER A 714 -15.45 60.88 -17.28
N ASP A 715 -14.83 61.18 -18.41
CA ASP A 715 -15.33 60.85 -19.74
C ASP A 715 -15.02 59.39 -20.09
N VAL A 716 -13.86 58.88 -19.67
CA VAL A 716 -13.49 57.44 -19.75
C VAL A 716 -14.47 56.58 -18.96
N LEU A 717 -14.76 56.98 -17.72
CA LEU A 717 -15.72 56.26 -16.86
C LEU A 717 -17.16 56.39 -17.36
N ALA A 718 -17.54 57.54 -17.94
CA ALA A 718 -18.86 57.74 -18.53
C ALA A 718 -19.08 56.83 -19.75
N LEU A 719 -18.09 56.76 -20.66
CA LEU A 719 -18.17 55.88 -21.83
C LEU A 719 -18.12 54.40 -21.42
N ALA A 720 -17.28 54.02 -20.46
CA ALA A 720 -17.26 52.65 -19.93
C ALA A 720 -18.64 52.22 -19.40
N ARG A 721 -19.33 53.12 -18.68
CA ARG A 721 -20.70 52.88 -18.18
C ARG A 721 -21.73 52.76 -19.29
N LEU A 722 -21.64 53.57 -20.34
CA LEU A 722 -22.54 53.46 -21.50
C LEU A 722 -22.35 52.12 -22.23
N VAL A 723 -21.10 51.67 -22.38
CA VAL A 723 -20.79 50.38 -23.02
C VAL A 723 -21.25 49.21 -22.17
N THR A 724 -20.93 49.20 -20.87
CA THR A 724 -21.35 48.14 -19.92
C THR A 724 -22.87 48.09 -19.68
N SER A 725 -23.58 49.20 -19.87
CA SER A 725 -25.06 49.22 -19.81
C SER A 725 -25.74 48.93 -21.15
N GLY A 726 -24.98 48.60 -22.21
CA GLY A 726 -25.52 48.31 -23.54
C GLY A 726 -26.16 49.52 -24.24
N SER A 727 -25.87 50.74 -23.78
CA SER A 727 -26.47 51.98 -24.30
C SER A 727 -25.54 52.77 -25.23
N ALA A 728 -24.32 52.27 -25.48
CA ALA A 728 -23.35 52.89 -26.38
C ALA A 728 -23.53 52.41 -27.83
N SER A 729 -23.38 53.32 -28.79
CA SER A 729 -23.27 52.97 -30.21
C SER A 729 -21.83 52.62 -30.61
N SER A 730 -21.66 51.93 -31.74
CA SER A 730 -20.33 51.64 -32.29
C SER A 730 -19.55 52.91 -32.63
N ALA A 731 -20.23 54.02 -32.94
CA ALA A 731 -19.61 55.32 -33.15
C ALA A 731 -19.05 55.93 -31.85
N ASP A 732 -19.73 55.72 -30.71
CA ASP A 732 -19.26 56.18 -29.39
C ASP A 732 -17.97 55.46 -28.99
N VAL A 733 -17.88 54.15 -29.21
CA VAL A 733 -16.65 53.36 -28.95
C VAL A 733 -15.53 53.72 -29.94
N LYS A 734 -15.84 53.91 -31.23
CA LYS A 734 -14.85 54.32 -32.24
C LYS A 734 -14.29 55.73 -31.97
N SER A 735 -15.04 56.60 -31.30
CA SER A 735 -14.53 57.91 -30.89
C SER A 735 -13.31 57.80 -29.95
N ALA A 736 -13.24 56.74 -29.13
CA ALA A 736 -12.13 56.50 -28.21
C ALA A 736 -10.83 56.08 -28.91
N LEU A 737 -10.87 55.64 -30.18
CA LEU A 737 -9.66 55.33 -30.95
C LEU A 737 -8.73 56.54 -31.09
N THR A 738 -9.30 57.75 -31.02
CA THR A 738 -8.58 59.03 -31.08
C THR A 738 -7.99 59.48 -29.74
N TRP A 739 -8.26 58.76 -28.64
CA TRP A 739 -7.75 59.08 -27.31
C TRP A 739 -6.30 58.61 -27.12
N PRO A 740 -5.55 59.19 -26.16
CA PRO A 740 -4.22 58.70 -25.80
C PRO A 740 -4.25 57.22 -25.39
N GLU A 741 -3.18 56.48 -25.70
CA GLU A 741 -3.07 55.03 -25.47
C GLU A 741 -3.43 54.59 -24.04
N HIS A 742 -2.94 55.33 -23.05
CA HIS A 742 -3.24 55.10 -21.64
C HIS A 742 -4.74 55.17 -21.32
N ASP A 743 -5.47 56.11 -21.93
CA ASP A 743 -6.90 56.31 -21.67
C ASP A 743 -7.74 55.27 -22.43
N ARG A 744 -7.27 54.79 -23.60
CA ARG A 744 -7.85 53.64 -24.31
C ARG A 744 -7.70 52.35 -23.51
N ARG A 745 -6.53 52.10 -22.92
CA ARG A 745 -6.31 50.94 -22.02
C ARG A 745 -7.21 51.00 -20.80
N ARG A 746 -7.29 52.15 -20.13
CA ARG A 746 -8.20 52.33 -18.99
C ARG A 746 -9.66 52.12 -19.35
N LEU A 747 -10.09 52.55 -20.53
CA LEU A 747 -11.44 52.29 -21.03
C LEU A 747 -11.67 50.78 -21.21
N LEU A 748 -10.74 50.06 -21.85
CA LEU A 748 -10.83 48.62 -22.07
C LEU A 748 -10.82 47.83 -20.76
N GLU A 749 -9.95 48.17 -19.81
CA GLU A 749 -9.90 47.57 -18.47
C GLU A 749 -11.23 47.79 -17.73
N ALA A 750 -11.80 48.99 -17.80
CA ALA A 750 -13.08 49.31 -17.17
C ALA A 750 -14.27 48.60 -17.85
N VAL A 751 -14.20 48.32 -19.15
CA VAL A 751 -15.26 47.67 -19.93
C VAL A 751 -15.17 46.14 -19.89
N LEU A 752 -13.96 45.57 -19.88
CA LEU A 752 -13.68 44.14 -19.99
C LEU A 752 -13.27 43.48 -18.66
N GLY A 753 -13.31 44.22 -17.55
CA GLY A 753 -12.92 43.73 -16.22
C GLY A 753 -13.87 42.72 -15.58
N ASP A 754 -14.97 42.35 -16.25
CA ASP A 754 -15.92 41.34 -15.77
C ASP A 754 -15.54 39.93 -16.27
N PRO A 755 -15.35 38.93 -15.38
CA PRO A 755 -15.03 37.55 -15.76
C PRO A 755 -16.11 36.86 -16.61
N GLU A 756 -17.37 37.31 -16.58
CA GLU A 756 -18.43 36.73 -17.41
C GLU A 756 -18.44 37.25 -18.87
N GLY A 757 -17.65 38.28 -19.17
CA GLY A 757 -17.54 38.91 -20.49
C GLY A 757 -18.68 39.87 -20.81
N LEU A 758 -18.38 40.87 -21.64
CA LEU A 758 -19.36 41.90 -22.01
C LEU A 758 -20.26 41.40 -23.14
N ALA A 759 -21.59 41.45 -22.93
CA ALA A 759 -22.57 41.25 -23.99
C ALA A 759 -22.89 42.58 -24.68
N ALA A 760 -22.68 42.67 -26.00
CA ALA A 760 -22.93 43.87 -26.78
C ALA A 760 -23.35 43.53 -28.22
N ASP A 761 -23.97 44.49 -28.91
CA ASP A 761 -24.31 44.36 -30.34
C ASP A 761 -23.04 44.13 -31.17
N ASP A 762 -23.16 43.37 -32.27
CA ASP A 762 -22.02 42.94 -33.09
C ASP A 762 -21.16 44.12 -33.58
N ASP A 763 -21.78 45.26 -33.93
CA ASP A 763 -21.08 46.49 -34.34
C ASP A 763 -20.25 47.12 -33.21
N VAL A 764 -20.68 46.96 -31.96
CA VAL A 764 -19.97 47.44 -30.76
C VAL A 764 -18.86 46.47 -30.37
N VAL A 765 -19.09 45.15 -30.52
CA VAL A 765 -18.06 44.11 -30.35
C VAL A 765 -16.91 44.32 -31.34
N GLU A 766 -17.22 44.61 -32.61
CA GLU A 766 -16.22 44.93 -33.64
C GLU A 766 -15.42 46.19 -33.28
N ALA A 767 -16.09 47.23 -32.78
CA ALA A 767 -15.44 48.47 -32.35
C ALA A 767 -14.51 48.27 -31.14
N LEU A 768 -14.90 47.44 -30.17
CA LEU A 768 -14.09 47.10 -29.00
C LEU A 768 -12.89 46.21 -29.36
N ALA A 769 -13.08 45.25 -30.27
CA ALA A 769 -11.99 44.43 -30.79
C ALA A 769 -10.94 45.30 -31.52
N THR A 770 -11.41 46.28 -32.30
CA THR A 770 -10.54 47.26 -32.97
C THR A 770 -9.76 48.11 -31.96
N LEU A 771 -10.43 48.55 -30.87
CA LEU A 771 -9.79 49.32 -29.80
C LEU A 771 -8.74 48.48 -29.05
N ALA A 772 -9.04 47.20 -28.76
CA ALA A 772 -8.13 46.26 -28.10
C ALA A 772 -6.89 45.94 -28.94
N ALA A 773 -7.06 45.77 -30.26
CA ALA A 773 -5.96 45.64 -31.20
C ALA A 773 -5.06 46.89 -31.20
N ALA A 774 -5.65 48.09 -31.10
CA ALA A 774 -4.89 49.35 -31.03
C ALA A 774 -4.13 49.57 -29.70
N THR A 775 -4.40 48.78 -28.65
CA THR A 775 -3.71 48.85 -27.34
C THR A 775 -2.87 47.63 -27.00
N ALA A 776 -2.76 46.66 -27.90
CA ALA A 776 -2.16 45.34 -27.69
C ALA A 776 -2.79 44.55 -26.52
N THR A 777 -4.10 44.70 -26.33
CA THR A 777 -4.87 43.95 -25.33
C THR A 777 -5.42 42.69 -25.99
N GLY A 778 -4.99 41.50 -25.55
CA GLY A 778 -5.48 40.22 -26.09
C GLY A 778 -6.96 40.00 -25.75
N VAL A 779 -7.76 39.54 -26.72
CA VAL A 779 -9.21 39.40 -26.56
C VAL A 779 -9.75 38.18 -27.32
N VAL A 780 -10.69 37.45 -26.73
CA VAL A 780 -11.46 36.36 -27.37
C VAL A 780 -12.90 36.81 -27.62
N THR A 781 -13.41 36.58 -28.84
CA THR A 781 -14.79 36.88 -29.23
C THR A 781 -15.62 35.62 -29.46
N SER A 782 -16.86 35.65 -28.99
CA SER A 782 -17.94 34.71 -29.39
C SER A 782 -19.15 35.55 -29.83
N PRO A 783 -20.16 35.00 -30.54
CA PRO A 783 -21.28 35.79 -31.05
C PRO A 783 -21.92 36.65 -29.94
N GLY A 784 -21.84 37.98 -30.08
CA GLY A 784 -22.32 38.96 -29.09
C GLY A 784 -21.52 39.09 -27.78
N ARG A 785 -20.32 38.50 -27.62
CA ARG A 785 -19.50 38.61 -26.39
C ARG A 785 -18.00 38.78 -26.62
N ILE A 786 -17.34 39.54 -25.73
CA ILE A 786 -15.90 39.88 -25.78
C ILE A 786 -15.22 39.76 -24.39
N ARG A 787 -14.00 39.16 -24.30
CA ARG A 787 -13.24 38.93 -23.05
C ARG A 787 -11.72 39.11 -23.21
N ALA A 788 -10.99 39.60 -22.20
CA ALA A 788 -9.53 39.79 -22.25
C ALA A 788 -8.71 38.51 -21.97
N THR A 789 -7.53 38.36 -22.59
CA THR A 789 -6.53 37.30 -22.32
C THR A 789 -5.25 37.91 -21.74
N GLY A 790 -4.98 37.64 -20.46
CA GLY A 790 -3.81 38.21 -19.79
C GLY A 790 -3.47 37.51 -18.47
N SER A 791 -3.00 36.26 -18.52
CA SER A 791 -2.41 35.59 -17.36
C SER A 791 -1.15 34.83 -17.74
N THR A 792 -0.12 34.91 -16.90
CA THR A 792 1.10 34.09 -16.93
C THR A 792 0.86 32.63 -16.48
N SER A 793 -0.39 32.28 -16.15
CA SER A 793 -0.83 30.92 -15.86
C SER A 793 -1.29 30.21 -17.14
N ARG A 794 -0.76 29.02 -17.44
CA ARG A 794 -1.33 28.14 -18.48
C ARG A 794 -2.42 27.27 -17.89
N ARG A 795 -3.52 27.09 -18.61
CA ARG A 795 -4.62 26.21 -18.21
C ARG A 795 -4.68 25.01 -19.13
N LEU A 796 -4.80 23.83 -18.53
CA LEU A 796 -5.11 22.62 -19.27
C LEU A 796 -6.58 22.68 -19.73
N ILE A 797 -6.82 22.57 -21.04
CA ILE A 797 -8.17 22.63 -21.63
C ILE A 797 -8.66 21.27 -22.13
N ALA A 798 -7.76 20.33 -22.42
CA ALA A 798 -8.13 18.95 -22.76
C ALA A 798 -7.04 17.93 -22.40
N ILE A 799 -7.46 16.69 -22.15
CA ILE A 799 -6.61 15.50 -22.01
C ILE A 799 -7.18 14.42 -22.91
N GLU A 800 -6.37 13.91 -23.84
CA GLU A 800 -6.78 12.91 -24.83
C GLU A 800 -5.92 11.65 -24.72
N PRO A 801 -6.49 10.44 -24.72
CA PRO A 801 -5.71 9.22 -24.83
C PRO A 801 -5.04 9.14 -26.21
N VAL A 802 -3.78 8.72 -26.25
CA VAL A 802 -3.03 8.44 -27.50
C VAL A 802 -2.53 6.99 -27.51
N PRO A 803 -2.25 6.42 -28.70
CA PRO A 803 -1.71 5.07 -28.83
C PRO A 803 -0.44 4.87 -27.98
N LEU A 804 -0.15 3.61 -27.63
CA LEU A 804 1.05 3.26 -26.85
C LEU A 804 2.32 3.76 -27.56
N LEU A 805 3.24 4.36 -26.80
CA LEU A 805 4.49 4.91 -27.31
C LEU A 805 5.68 4.41 -26.48
N PRO A 806 6.86 4.27 -27.10
CA PRO A 806 8.09 4.04 -26.34
C PRO A 806 8.41 5.26 -25.48
N MET A 807 8.56 5.06 -24.18
CA MET A 807 8.83 6.14 -23.22
C MET A 807 9.90 5.77 -22.19
N ARG A 808 10.54 6.78 -21.59
CA ARG A 808 11.48 6.61 -20.48
C ARG A 808 11.46 7.80 -19.51
N CYS A 809 12.02 7.61 -18.32
CA CYS A 809 12.25 8.66 -17.31
C CYS A 809 13.75 8.98 -17.21
N ILE A 810 14.05 10.14 -16.62
CA ILE A 810 15.40 10.53 -16.18
C ILE A 810 15.40 10.98 -14.72
N THR A 811 16.57 10.96 -14.10
CA THR A 811 16.82 11.61 -12.80
C THR A 811 17.87 12.70 -13.00
N VAL A 812 17.68 13.83 -12.33
CA VAL A 812 18.56 15.01 -12.39
C VAL A 812 19.03 15.41 -11.00
N ASP A 813 20.17 16.09 -10.91
CA ASP A 813 20.77 16.58 -9.66
C ASP A 813 20.30 17.99 -9.22
N SER A 814 19.21 18.50 -9.81
CA SER A 814 18.62 19.78 -9.43
C SER A 814 18.07 19.75 -8.01
N SER A 815 18.12 20.90 -7.32
CA SER A 815 17.77 21.00 -5.89
C SER A 815 16.30 20.72 -5.57
N ASP A 816 15.41 20.86 -6.54
CA ASP A 816 13.98 20.53 -6.45
C ASP A 816 13.64 19.23 -7.20
N HIS A 817 14.64 18.60 -7.81
CA HIS A 817 14.54 17.45 -8.68
C HIS A 817 13.57 17.65 -9.87
N LEU A 818 13.38 18.91 -10.31
CA LEU A 818 12.64 19.24 -11.53
C LEU A 818 13.60 19.44 -12.72
N TYR A 819 13.11 19.19 -13.93
CA TYR A 819 13.80 19.57 -15.17
C TYR A 819 12.81 20.09 -16.22
N LEU A 820 13.30 20.79 -17.23
CA LEU A 820 12.47 21.38 -18.29
C LEU A 820 12.36 20.42 -19.48
N ALA A 821 11.14 20.14 -19.93
CA ALA A 821 10.87 19.24 -21.04
C ALA A 821 9.91 19.86 -22.08
N GLY A 822 10.06 19.44 -23.33
CA GLY A 822 9.30 19.95 -24.46
C GLY A 822 9.82 21.28 -25.01
N THR A 823 9.37 21.67 -26.20
CA THR A 823 9.77 22.90 -26.91
C THR A 823 9.42 24.19 -26.17
N ARG A 824 8.52 24.10 -25.18
CA ARG A 824 8.07 25.21 -24.34
C ARG A 824 8.61 25.15 -22.91
N LEU A 825 9.58 24.27 -22.64
CA LEU A 825 10.31 24.16 -21.38
C LEU A 825 9.38 23.98 -20.16
N LEU A 826 8.45 23.03 -20.25
CA LEU A 826 7.52 22.73 -19.18
C LEU A 826 8.26 22.01 -18.03
N PRO A 827 8.16 22.50 -16.77
CA PRO A 827 8.76 21.82 -15.63
C PRO A 827 8.07 20.49 -15.34
N THR A 828 8.86 19.45 -15.15
CA THR A 828 8.40 18.10 -14.83
C THR A 828 9.21 17.45 -13.71
N HIS A 829 8.60 16.46 -13.04
CA HIS A 829 8.89 16.02 -11.69
C HIS A 829 9.64 14.69 -11.56
N ASN A 830 10.18 14.43 -10.36
CA ASN A 830 10.72 13.15 -9.88
C ASN A 830 9.92 12.57 -8.67
N THR A 831 10.03 11.26 -8.40
CA THR A 831 9.08 10.47 -7.56
C THR A 831 9.38 10.46 -6.05
N VAL A 832 8.33 10.49 -5.21
CA VAL A 832 8.35 10.36 -3.73
C VAL A 832 8.30 8.90 -3.28
N SER A 833 9.06 8.56 -2.23
CA SER A 833 9.22 7.20 -1.68
C SER A 833 8.21 6.86 -0.57
N ARG A 834 7.85 5.57 -0.48
CA ARG A 834 6.91 5.00 0.50
C ARG A 834 7.45 4.93 1.93
N GLY A 835 8.76 5.10 2.14
CA GLY A 835 9.37 5.09 3.47
C GLY A 835 9.00 6.29 4.33
N LEU A 836 8.44 7.34 3.72
CA LEU A 836 8.04 8.55 4.41
C LEU A 836 6.80 8.35 5.31
N LYS A 837 5.77 7.64 4.81
CA LYS A 837 4.51 7.36 5.53
C LYS A 837 4.72 6.80 6.94
N PRO A 838 5.47 5.70 7.14
CA PRO A 838 5.63 5.13 8.47
C PRO A 838 6.42 6.03 9.44
N VAL A 839 7.31 6.89 8.95
CA VAL A 839 8.03 7.88 9.79
C VAL A 839 7.08 8.97 10.26
N HIS A 840 6.19 9.45 9.38
CA HIS A 840 5.12 10.39 9.71
C HIS A 840 4.17 9.81 10.77
N GLU A 841 3.67 8.60 10.57
CA GLU A 841 2.74 7.93 11.48
C GLU A 841 3.37 7.64 12.85
N ASP A 842 4.63 7.18 12.87
CA ASP A 842 5.39 7.03 14.12
C ASP A 842 5.53 8.38 14.86
N ALA A 843 5.65 9.50 14.14
CA ALA A 843 5.88 10.81 14.75
C ALA A 843 4.59 11.35 15.34
N LEU A 844 3.47 11.15 14.65
CA LEU A 844 2.15 11.37 15.19
C LEU A 844 1.92 10.54 16.46
N ARG A 845 2.34 9.27 16.49
CA ARG A 845 2.26 8.40 17.68
C ARG A 845 3.24 8.76 18.82
N GLY A 846 4.06 9.80 18.64
CA GLY A 846 5.06 10.19 19.64
C GLY A 846 6.14 9.12 19.86
N VAL A 847 6.42 8.28 18.86
CA VAL A 847 7.58 7.38 18.87
C VAL A 847 8.84 8.24 18.73
N THR A 848 9.86 7.97 19.53
CA THR A 848 11.14 8.70 19.42
C THR A 848 11.93 8.15 18.24
N GLN A 849 12.34 9.00 17.28
CA GLN A 849 12.89 8.53 16.02
C GLN A 849 14.16 9.25 15.59
N TYR A 850 15.04 8.49 14.94
CA TYR A 850 16.23 9.01 14.27
C TYR A 850 16.25 8.55 12.82
N VAL A 851 16.26 9.51 11.89
CA VAL A 851 16.26 9.25 10.45
C VAL A 851 17.61 9.66 9.87
N TRP A 852 18.33 8.71 9.27
CA TRP A 852 19.48 8.99 8.43
C TRP A 852 19.01 9.14 6.98
N ASP A 853 19.08 10.37 6.47
CA ASP A 853 18.55 10.76 5.17
C ASP A 853 19.60 11.61 4.42
N PRO A 854 20.62 10.98 3.81
CA PRO A 854 21.69 11.72 3.15
C PRO A 854 21.19 12.57 1.97
N LYS A 855 20.04 12.21 1.37
CA LYS A 855 19.46 12.87 0.19
C LYS A 855 18.40 13.93 0.50
N GLY A 856 17.93 14.01 1.74
CA GLY A 856 16.96 15.01 2.16
C GLY A 856 15.50 14.70 1.80
N ASP A 857 15.17 13.44 1.48
CA ASP A 857 13.82 12.98 1.11
C ASP A 857 12.79 13.22 2.23
N PHE A 858 13.23 13.27 3.50
CA PHE A 858 12.37 13.42 4.68
C PHE A 858 12.25 14.87 5.16
N ARG A 859 12.96 15.83 4.53
CA ARG A 859 12.87 17.27 4.85
C ARG A 859 11.44 17.83 4.94
N PRO A 860 10.47 17.41 4.11
CA PRO A 860 9.09 17.92 4.21
C PRO A 860 8.44 17.69 5.58
N LEU A 861 8.83 16.63 6.32
CA LEU A 861 8.32 16.39 7.68
C LEU A 861 8.67 17.52 8.66
N PHE A 862 9.82 18.18 8.45
CA PHE A 862 10.23 19.34 9.23
C PHE A 862 9.62 20.63 8.67
N ASN A 863 9.71 20.84 7.36
CA ASN A 863 9.31 22.10 6.73
C ASN A 863 7.80 22.35 6.79
N SER A 864 7.00 21.29 6.81
CA SER A 864 5.54 21.34 6.82
C SER A 864 4.95 20.60 8.03
N ALA A 865 5.67 20.62 9.16
CA ALA A 865 5.27 19.86 10.35
C ALA A 865 3.83 20.15 10.79
N ARG A 866 3.38 21.42 10.77
CA ARG A 866 2.02 21.80 11.18
C ARG A 866 0.97 21.27 10.22
N GLU A 867 1.19 21.43 8.93
CA GLU A 867 0.28 20.96 7.87
C GLU A 867 0.15 19.44 7.91
N LEU A 868 1.20 18.75 8.35
CA LEU A 868 1.24 17.31 8.55
C LEU A 868 0.72 16.86 9.93
N MET A 869 0.08 17.75 10.69
CA MET A 869 -0.44 17.50 12.04
C MET A 869 0.63 17.07 13.06
N LEU A 870 1.90 17.32 12.78
CA LEU A 870 3.02 17.11 13.70
C LEU A 870 3.18 18.32 14.62
N ASP A 871 3.76 18.09 15.79
CA ASP A 871 4.22 19.15 16.67
C ASP A 871 5.58 19.68 16.18
N PRO A 872 5.68 20.94 15.69
CA PRO A 872 6.93 21.49 15.16
C PRO A 872 8.05 21.53 16.19
N ASP A 873 7.73 21.65 17.50
CA ASP A 873 8.74 21.67 18.57
C ASP A 873 9.34 20.27 18.80
N LYS A 874 8.71 19.23 18.26
CA LYS A 874 9.12 17.82 18.33
C LYS A 874 9.74 17.30 17.04
N VAL A 875 9.92 18.13 16.01
CA VAL A 875 10.61 17.75 14.76
C VAL A 875 11.90 18.54 14.63
N ARG A 876 13.04 17.85 14.51
CA ARG A 876 14.37 18.45 14.40
C ARG A 876 15.01 18.05 13.08
N LEU A 877 15.54 19.01 12.33
CA LEU A 877 16.36 18.80 11.14
C LEU A 877 17.81 19.20 11.44
N ILE A 878 18.74 18.26 11.27
CA ILE A 878 20.17 18.46 11.49
C ILE A 878 20.88 18.31 10.14
N ASP A 879 21.28 19.44 9.55
CA ASP A 879 22.09 19.45 8.33
C ASP A 879 23.57 19.36 8.68
N LEU A 880 24.15 18.19 8.43
CA LEU A 880 25.57 17.93 8.72
C LEU A 880 26.51 18.83 7.90
N GLY A 881 26.01 19.44 6.82
CA GLY A 881 26.74 20.37 5.97
C GLY A 881 26.78 21.80 6.47
N ASP A 882 25.98 22.16 7.48
CA ASP A 882 25.98 23.50 8.04
C ASP A 882 27.15 23.67 9.03
N PRO A 883 28.07 24.65 8.81
CA PRO A 883 29.13 24.96 9.75
C PRO A 883 28.68 25.28 11.17
N LYS A 884 27.47 25.82 11.33
CA LYS A 884 26.94 26.35 12.59
C LYS A 884 26.23 25.31 13.46
N VAL A 885 25.76 24.23 12.86
CA VAL A 885 25.02 23.16 13.53
C VAL A 885 25.67 21.85 13.13
N SER A 886 26.49 21.27 14.01
CA SER A 886 27.10 19.98 13.76
C SER A 886 27.29 19.19 15.04
N ILE A 887 26.87 17.94 14.97
CA ILE A 887 27.23 16.90 15.93
C ILE A 887 28.70 16.53 15.75
N SER A 888 29.31 15.98 16.81
CA SER A 888 30.62 15.32 16.68
C SER A 888 30.44 13.83 16.39
N LEU A 889 31.18 13.33 15.39
CA LEU A 889 31.32 11.91 15.07
C LEU A 889 32.67 11.37 15.54
N ASP A 890 33.23 11.94 16.61
CA ASP A 890 34.50 11.52 17.19
C ASP A 890 34.45 10.04 17.62
N ALA A 891 35.35 9.25 17.04
CA ALA A 891 35.37 7.79 17.19
C ALA A 891 35.61 7.31 18.63
N PHE A 892 36.19 8.13 19.51
CA PHE A 892 36.37 7.82 20.93
C PHE A 892 35.08 8.01 21.74
N THR A 893 34.20 8.92 21.31
CA THR A 893 32.97 9.24 22.05
C THR A 893 31.72 8.55 21.52
N VAL A 894 31.62 8.37 20.20
CA VAL A 894 30.51 7.64 19.56
C VAL A 894 30.56 6.14 19.87
N ALA A 895 31.73 5.61 20.24
CA ALA A 895 31.88 4.23 20.68
C ALA A 895 31.19 4.00 22.03
N GLU A 896 30.02 3.36 22.00
CA GLU A 896 29.40 2.80 23.20
C GLU A 896 30.16 1.56 23.68
N TYR A 897 30.65 1.64 24.91
CA TYR A 897 31.20 0.50 25.63
C TYR A 897 30.05 -0.43 26.05
N ASP A 898 29.91 -1.59 25.39
CA ASP A 898 29.05 -2.69 25.83
C ASP A 898 29.94 -3.90 26.22
N PRO A 899 30.32 -4.02 27.51
CA PRO A 899 31.22 -5.08 27.97
C PRO A 899 30.63 -6.48 27.87
N ASP A 900 29.30 -6.62 27.80
CA ASP A 900 28.63 -7.91 27.79
C ASP A 900 28.52 -8.52 26.38
N ASN A 901 28.67 -7.70 25.32
CA ASN A 901 28.37 -8.09 23.94
C ASN A 901 29.55 -8.05 22.95
N LEU A 902 30.80 -7.85 23.41
CA LEU A 902 32.01 -7.80 22.56
C LEU A 902 31.96 -6.74 21.44
N ILE A 903 31.45 -5.54 21.75
CA ILE A 903 31.55 -4.37 20.85
C ILE A 903 32.93 -3.72 21.00
N ASP A 904 33.48 -3.22 19.89
CA ASP A 904 34.79 -2.58 19.77
C ASP A 904 35.11 -1.59 20.92
N SER A 905 36.33 -1.64 21.45
CA SER A 905 36.79 -0.66 22.43
C SER A 905 36.93 0.72 21.78
N ARG A 906 36.87 1.80 22.58
CA ARG A 906 37.14 3.18 22.10
C ARG A 906 38.43 3.27 21.26
N GLU A 907 39.42 2.46 21.63
CA GLU A 907 40.70 2.31 20.96
C GLU A 907 40.58 1.63 19.59
N SER A 908 39.84 0.51 19.47
CA SER A 908 39.69 -0.19 18.19
C SER A 908 38.84 0.61 17.20
N SER A 909 37.80 1.30 17.68
CA SER A 909 36.99 2.21 16.86
C SER A 909 37.83 3.35 16.27
N ALA A 910 38.63 4.04 17.10
CA ALA A 910 39.50 5.13 16.64
C ALA A 910 40.56 4.65 15.65
N ARG A 911 41.21 3.51 15.92
CA ARG A 911 42.18 2.89 14.99
C ARG A 911 41.55 2.56 13.66
N GLU A 912 40.37 1.96 13.66
CA GLU A 912 39.66 1.59 12.44
C GLU A 912 39.33 2.81 11.59
N VAL A 913 38.76 3.87 12.20
CA VAL A 913 38.43 5.12 11.49
C VAL A 913 39.68 5.75 10.87
N LEU A 914 40.77 5.88 11.64
CA LEU A 914 42.01 6.48 11.14
C LEU A 914 42.63 5.67 9.99
N ARG A 915 42.58 4.33 10.08
CA ARG A 915 43.06 3.44 9.03
C ARG A 915 42.19 3.50 7.78
N LEU A 916 40.86 3.63 7.92
CA LEU A 916 39.95 3.85 6.80
C LEU A 916 40.27 5.17 6.10
N LEU A 917 40.44 6.26 6.86
CA LEU A 917 40.80 7.55 6.31
C LEU A 917 42.19 7.54 5.63
N ALA A 918 43.13 6.72 6.11
CA ALA A 918 44.47 6.54 5.56
C ALA A 918 44.63 5.21 4.78
N ARG A 919 43.59 4.80 4.03
CA ARG A 919 43.54 3.49 3.36
C ARG A 919 44.70 3.26 2.39
N GLU A 920 45.09 4.26 1.60
CA GLU A 920 46.20 4.14 0.63
C GLU A 920 47.53 3.87 1.34
N GLN A 921 47.78 4.60 2.43
CA GLN A 921 48.99 4.49 3.24
C GLN A 921 49.03 3.18 4.03
N THR A 922 47.88 2.71 4.49
CA THR A 922 47.75 1.51 5.32
C THR A 922 47.42 0.24 4.54
N SER A 923 47.27 0.30 3.22
CA SER A 923 47.01 -0.87 2.35
C SER A 923 48.18 -1.85 2.38
N ASN A 924 47.90 -3.16 2.30
CA ASN A 924 48.96 -4.18 2.22
C ASN A 924 49.84 -4.06 0.96
N GLU A 925 49.38 -3.30 -0.04
CA GLU A 925 50.13 -3.01 -1.27
C GLU A 925 51.24 -1.97 -1.07
N ASN A 926 51.14 -1.16 -0.01
CA ASN A 926 52.16 -0.17 0.33
C ASN A 926 53.27 -0.83 1.17
N PRO A 927 54.54 -0.84 0.71
CA PRO A 927 55.67 -1.42 1.46
C PRO A 927 55.88 -0.79 2.85
N ALA A 928 55.46 0.47 3.03
CA ALA A 928 55.56 1.21 4.28
C ALA A 928 54.31 1.08 5.19
N ALA A 929 53.30 0.29 4.80
CA ALA A 929 52.03 0.21 5.52
C ALA A 929 52.15 -0.21 6.99
N ILE A 930 53.15 -1.04 7.32
CA ILE A 930 53.44 -1.44 8.71
C ILE A 930 53.84 -0.22 9.55
N THR A 931 54.62 0.70 8.98
CA THR A 931 55.04 1.95 9.64
C THR A 931 53.82 2.85 9.87
N TYR A 932 52.98 3.07 8.84
CA TYR A 932 51.76 3.87 8.97
C TYR A 932 50.79 3.32 10.01
N ARG A 933 50.51 2.01 9.98
CA ARG A 933 49.68 1.34 11.00
C ARG A 933 50.30 1.49 12.39
N GLY A 934 51.62 1.37 12.50
CA GLY A 934 52.37 1.54 13.74
C GLY A 934 52.33 2.97 14.31
N VAL A 935 52.35 3.99 13.44
CA VAL A 935 52.16 5.41 13.83
C VAL A 935 50.76 5.62 14.38
N ILE A 936 49.73 5.17 13.65
CA ILE A 936 48.31 5.28 14.08
C ILE A 936 48.11 4.58 15.43
N ASP A 937 48.61 3.36 15.58
CA ASP A 937 48.42 2.57 16.79
C ASP A 937 49.08 3.21 18.01
N GLN A 938 50.29 3.77 17.84
CA GLN A 938 50.99 4.50 18.89
C GLN A 938 50.30 5.83 19.22
N ALA A 939 49.78 6.56 18.22
CA ALA A 939 49.11 7.84 18.45
C ALA A 939 47.83 7.64 19.26
N VAL A 940 47.01 6.64 18.91
CA VAL A 940 45.81 6.27 19.67
C VAL A 940 46.18 5.88 21.11
N SER A 941 47.21 5.05 21.29
CA SER A 941 47.67 4.66 22.64
C SER A 941 48.16 5.86 23.45
N ALA A 942 48.89 6.80 22.85
CA ALA A 942 49.41 7.98 23.52
C ALA A 942 48.28 8.89 24.04
N VAL A 943 47.22 9.10 23.24
CA VAL A 943 46.06 9.89 23.66
C VAL A 943 45.29 9.19 24.80
N ILE A 944 45.16 7.86 24.77
CA ILE A 944 44.53 7.08 25.86
C ILE A 944 45.39 7.10 27.13
N GLU A 945 46.71 7.04 27.03
CA GLU A 945 47.61 7.15 28.18
C GLU A 945 47.60 8.56 28.78
N ALA A 946 47.47 9.59 27.95
CA ALA A 946 47.32 10.97 28.38
C ALA A 946 46.05 11.17 29.21
N GLU A 947 44.93 10.49 28.92
CA GLU A 947 43.71 10.53 29.74
C GLU A 947 43.99 10.11 31.19
N LYS A 948 44.78 9.06 31.41
CA LYS A 948 45.12 8.55 32.76
C LYS A 948 45.86 9.58 33.62
N THR A 949 46.57 10.52 32.99
CA THR A 949 47.41 11.52 33.68
C THR A 949 46.75 12.90 33.75
N THR A 950 46.02 13.29 32.71
CA THR A 950 45.42 14.63 32.57
C THR A 950 43.94 14.67 32.95
N GLN A 951 43.28 13.52 33.07
CA GLN A 951 41.82 13.37 33.22
C GLN A 951 41.00 14.01 32.07
N VAL A 952 41.63 14.33 30.95
CA VAL A 952 40.94 14.80 29.74
C VAL A 952 40.62 13.60 28.86
N ALA A 953 39.36 13.47 28.44
CA ALA A 953 38.91 12.36 27.61
C ALA A 953 39.64 12.35 26.25
N PRO A 954 39.96 11.16 25.69
CA PRO A 954 40.62 11.04 24.40
C PRO A 954 39.70 11.53 23.28
N THR A 955 40.27 12.26 22.32
CA THR A 955 39.57 12.77 21.13
C THR A 955 40.42 12.58 19.88
N MET A 956 39.75 12.57 18.73
CA MET A 956 40.38 12.57 17.40
C MET A 956 41.20 13.83 17.17
N GLN A 957 40.80 14.97 17.76
CA GLN A 957 41.61 16.20 17.76
C GLN A 957 42.89 16.04 18.61
N GLY A 958 42.83 15.28 19.71
CA GLY A 958 43.99 14.92 20.51
C GLY A 958 45.04 14.14 19.70
N ILE A 959 44.62 13.32 18.74
CA ILE A 959 45.54 12.61 17.83
C ILE A 959 46.28 13.60 16.93
N LEU A 960 45.59 14.61 16.38
CA LEU A 960 46.24 15.66 15.59
C LEU A 960 47.27 16.43 16.44
N ALA A 961 46.99 16.67 17.72
CA ALA A 961 47.95 17.29 18.62
C ALA A 961 49.20 16.41 18.83
N VAL A 962 49.02 15.11 19.08
CA VAL A 962 50.15 14.15 19.21
C VAL A 962 50.99 14.08 17.94
N LEU A 963 50.35 14.02 16.76
CA LEU A 963 51.06 13.98 15.48
C LEU A 963 51.82 15.29 15.20
N ARG A 964 51.29 16.46 15.59
CA ARG A 964 52.00 17.74 15.51
C ARG A 964 53.22 17.77 16.42
N ASP A 965 53.08 17.33 17.66
CA ASP A 965 54.19 17.25 18.60
C ASP A 965 55.30 16.35 18.03
N TRP A 966 54.95 15.17 17.50
CA TRP A 966 55.91 14.25 16.89
C TRP A 966 56.59 14.81 15.64
N ARG A 967 55.88 15.59 14.81
CA ARG A 967 56.47 16.28 13.65
C ARG A 967 57.54 17.29 14.07
N GLU A 968 57.32 18.00 15.17
CA GLU A 968 58.29 18.96 15.75
C GLU A 968 59.33 18.27 16.65
N GLU A 969 59.40 16.94 16.63
CA GLU A 969 60.26 16.09 17.45
C GLU A 969 60.05 16.22 18.98
N ILE A 970 58.85 16.65 19.39
CA ILE A 970 58.43 16.79 20.79
C ILE A 970 57.78 15.48 21.26
N ASN A 971 58.20 14.95 22.41
CA ASN A 971 57.63 13.72 23.01
C ASN A 971 57.60 12.50 22.06
N LEU A 972 58.59 12.38 21.17
CA LEU A 972 58.72 11.25 20.25
C LEU A 972 58.89 9.91 21.01
N PRO A 973 58.34 8.81 20.47
CA PRO A 973 58.65 7.47 20.99
C PRO A 973 60.14 7.13 20.82
N PRO A 974 60.70 6.22 21.65
CA PRO A 974 62.13 5.92 21.61
C PRO A 974 62.53 5.08 20.39
N PHE A 975 63.51 5.56 19.61
CA PHE A 975 64.06 4.87 18.44
C PHE A 975 65.48 4.36 18.66
N ARG A 976 65.79 3.16 18.15
CA ARG A 976 67.14 2.55 18.23
C ARG A 976 68.03 2.84 17.02
N ARG A 977 67.46 3.30 15.91
CA ARG A 977 68.14 3.56 14.64
C ARG A 977 67.57 4.84 14.03
N GLU A 978 68.44 5.71 13.51
CA GLU A 978 68.04 6.98 12.92
C GLU A 978 67.12 6.80 11.70
N GLU A 979 67.44 5.85 10.81
CA GLU A 979 66.61 5.50 9.64
C GLU A 979 65.15 5.14 10.01
N LYS A 980 64.93 4.51 11.18
CA LYS A 980 63.57 4.19 11.64
C LYS A 980 62.84 5.40 12.21
N LYS A 981 63.58 6.35 12.78
CA LYS A 981 63.05 7.62 13.26
C LYS A 981 62.64 8.49 12.06
N GLU A 982 63.50 8.61 11.05
CA GLU A 982 63.21 9.33 9.80
C GLU A 982 61.95 8.78 9.11
N ASN A 983 61.91 7.47 8.84
CA ASN A 983 60.73 6.82 8.23
C ASN A 983 59.44 6.99 9.07
N PHE A 984 59.54 7.13 10.39
CA PHE A 984 58.40 7.37 11.26
C PHE A 984 57.92 8.82 11.16
N ILE A 985 58.84 9.79 11.13
CA ILE A 985 58.52 11.21 10.97
C ILE A 985 57.89 11.47 9.60
N ASP A 986 58.41 10.86 8.53
CA ASP A 986 57.82 10.97 7.19
C ASP A 986 56.36 10.46 7.18
N ALA A 987 56.13 9.30 7.81
CA ALA A 987 54.77 8.75 7.95
C ALA A 987 53.85 9.63 8.81
N VAL A 988 54.39 10.27 9.86
CA VAL A 988 53.65 11.25 10.68
C VAL A 988 53.27 12.48 9.85
N GLU A 989 54.19 13.02 9.04
CA GLU A 989 53.93 14.19 8.21
C GLU A 989 52.85 13.90 7.15
N ASP A 990 52.93 12.74 6.49
CA ASP A 990 51.94 12.33 5.49
C ASP A 990 50.54 12.14 6.11
N LEU A 991 50.45 11.42 7.25
CA LEU A 991 49.18 11.22 7.95
C LEU A 991 48.61 12.53 8.50
N LEU A 992 49.44 13.37 9.11
CA LEU A 992 49.01 14.65 9.67
C LEU A 992 48.47 15.56 8.56
N ARG A 993 49.18 15.67 7.43
CA ARG A 993 48.73 16.46 6.28
C ARG A 993 47.36 16.00 5.77
N GLN A 994 47.16 14.69 5.67
CA GLN A 994 45.89 14.11 5.22
C GLN A 994 44.76 14.35 6.22
N TYR A 995 44.97 14.04 7.51
CA TYR A 995 43.93 14.21 8.52
C TYR A 995 43.59 15.68 8.77
N GLU A 996 44.55 16.61 8.68
CA GLU A 996 44.25 18.04 8.75
C GLU A 996 43.46 18.55 7.54
N ALA A 997 43.72 18.01 6.34
CA ALA A 997 42.93 18.33 5.16
C ALA A 997 41.48 17.87 5.33
N ILE A 998 41.27 16.66 5.85
CA ILE A 998 39.94 16.11 6.18
C ILE A 998 39.27 16.93 7.29
N ALA A 999 39.99 17.31 8.35
CA ALA A 999 39.45 18.11 9.44
C ALA A 999 39.02 19.53 9.03
N ARG A 1000 39.56 20.06 7.93
CA ARG A 1000 39.15 21.35 7.34
C ARG A 1000 38.04 21.21 6.29
N ASP A 1001 37.78 20.00 5.82
CA ASP A 1001 36.70 19.75 4.86
C ASP A 1001 35.32 19.93 5.52
N SER A 1002 34.34 20.36 4.72
CA SER A 1002 32.97 20.65 5.17
C SER A 1002 32.28 19.46 5.84
N MET A 1003 32.56 18.24 5.38
CA MET A 1003 32.04 16.98 5.94
C MET A 1003 33.07 16.31 6.85
N GLY A 1004 34.33 16.24 6.41
CA GLY A 1004 35.39 15.55 7.14
C GLY A 1004 35.64 16.08 8.56
N ARG A 1005 35.36 17.37 8.80
CA ARG A 1005 35.45 17.99 10.14
C ARG A 1005 34.63 17.29 11.21
N LEU A 1006 33.52 16.63 10.86
CA LEU A 1006 32.64 15.95 11.82
C LEU A 1006 33.37 14.85 12.59
N LEU A 1007 34.33 14.19 11.94
CA LEU A 1007 35.13 13.10 12.51
C LEU A 1007 36.19 13.60 13.50
N PHE A 1008 36.55 14.88 13.45
CA PHE A 1008 37.61 15.50 14.26
C PHE A 1008 37.10 16.63 15.16
N LEU A 1009 35.78 16.90 15.16
CA LEU A 1009 35.18 17.96 15.97
C LEU A 1009 35.19 17.56 17.45
N ASP A 1010 35.70 18.43 18.31
CA ASP A 1010 35.69 18.22 19.76
C ASP A 1010 34.25 18.00 20.25
N PRO A 1011 33.93 16.88 20.92
CA PRO A 1011 32.61 16.59 21.49
C PRO A 1011 32.09 17.65 22.48
N ASN A 1012 32.97 18.47 23.08
CA ASN A 1012 32.56 19.57 23.94
C ASN A 1012 32.21 20.86 23.17
N GLN A 1013 32.64 20.96 21.92
CA GLN A 1013 32.37 22.11 21.03
C GLN A 1013 31.30 21.79 20.00
N GLY A 1014 31.22 20.54 19.53
CA GLY A 1014 30.06 20.01 18.80
C GLY A 1014 28.94 19.74 19.79
N GLY A 1015 27.80 20.42 19.63
CA GLY A 1015 26.70 20.29 20.59
C GLY A 1015 26.31 18.83 20.84
N SER A 1016 26.12 18.45 22.11
CA SER A 1016 25.48 17.19 22.46
C SER A 1016 24.02 17.26 22.04
N LEU A 1017 23.55 16.29 21.24
CA LEU A 1017 22.13 16.18 20.93
C LEU A 1017 21.40 15.69 22.18
N ASP A 1018 20.53 16.53 22.72
CA ASP A 1018 19.65 16.17 23.82
C ASP A 1018 18.64 15.11 23.36
N VAL A 1019 18.65 13.98 24.05
CA VAL A 1019 17.76 12.85 23.81
C VAL A 1019 16.48 13.08 24.58
N GLU A 1020 15.38 13.29 23.86
CA GLU A 1020 14.06 13.59 24.42
C GLU A 1020 13.01 12.63 23.83
N GLU A 1021 12.05 12.22 24.65
CA GLU A 1021 10.96 11.33 24.23
C GLU A 1021 9.99 12.03 23.25
N GLY A 1022 9.57 11.28 22.24
CA GLY A 1022 8.58 11.72 21.24
C GLY A 1022 9.12 12.72 20.22
N VAL A 1023 10.45 12.85 20.10
CA VAL A 1023 11.09 13.72 19.12
C VAL A 1023 11.47 12.92 17.86
N LEU A 1024 11.16 13.48 16.69
CA LEU A 1024 11.66 13.04 15.39
C LEU A 1024 12.91 13.88 15.05
N THR A 1025 14.06 13.22 14.90
CA THR A 1025 15.30 13.88 14.45
C THR A 1025 15.72 13.34 13.07
N ILE A 1026 15.87 14.24 12.10
CA ILE A 1026 16.26 13.93 10.72
C ILE A 1026 17.67 14.46 10.48
N PHE A 1027 18.60 13.56 10.15
CA PHE A 1027 19.97 13.90 9.79
C PHE A 1027 20.10 13.94 8.27
N VAL A 1028 20.45 15.11 7.72
CA VAL A 1028 20.66 15.29 6.28
C VAL A 1028 22.11 15.59 5.93
N ALA A 1029 22.55 15.07 4.79
CA ALA A 1029 23.94 15.16 4.36
C ALA A 1029 24.06 15.39 2.84
N MET A 1030 23.39 16.44 2.32
CA MET A 1030 23.27 16.73 0.87
C MET A 1030 24.60 16.84 0.12
N LYS A 1031 25.70 17.14 0.82
CA LYS A 1031 27.04 17.31 0.24
C LYS A 1031 27.91 16.05 0.34
N LEU A 1032 27.36 14.96 0.90
CA LEU A 1032 28.09 13.72 1.13
C LEU A 1032 28.31 12.99 -0.20
N LYS A 1033 29.57 12.66 -0.51
CA LYS A 1033 29.93 11.80 -1.63
C LYS A 1033 30.28 10.42 -1.13
N THR A 1034 29.56 9.41 -1.60
CA THR A 1034 29.71 8.00 -1.18
C THR A 1034 30.14 7.14 -2.36
N THR A 1035 30.62 5.93 -2.09
CA THR A 1035 31.02 5.00 -3.15
C THR A 1035 29.79 4.35 -3.77
N ASP A 1036 29.71 4.37 -5.09
CA ASP A 1036 28.58 3.79 -5.82
C ASP A 1036 28.53 2.25 -5.72
N PRO A 1037 27.32 1.65 -5.88
CA PRO A 1037 27.15 0.20 -5.86
C PRO A 1037 27.93 -0.55 -6.95
N GLY A 1038 29.14 -1.02 -6.60
CA GLY A 1038 29.95 -1.93 -7.42
C GLY A 1038 31.32 -1.35 -7.77
N GLU A 1039 31.53 -0.08 -7.42
CA GLU A 1039 32.78 0.64 -7.65
C GLU A 1039 33.76 0.54 -6.48
N GLU A 1040 35.04 0.78 -6.76
CA GLU A 1040 36.08 0.88 -5.73
C GLU A 1040 36.02 2.24 -5.04
N GLN A 1041 36.29 2.25 -3.74
CA GLN A 1041 36.34 3.48 -2.96
C GLN A 1041 37.49 4.37 -3.45
N THR A 1042 37.20 5.64 -3.63
CA THR A 1042 38.14 6.70 -3.99
C THR A 1042 38.46 7.59 -2.79
N PRO A 1043 39.58 8.34 -2.78
CA PRO A 1043 39.93 9.22 -1.66
C PRO A 1043 38.83 10.22 -1.25
N THR A 1044 37.99 10.63 -2.20
CA THR A 1044 36.86 11.54 -1.98
C THR A 1044 35.61 10.85 -1.42
N THR A 1045 35.43 9.56 -1.67
CA THR A 1045 34.26 8.77 -1.22
C THR A 1045 34.51 8.04 0.10
N VAL A 1046 35.78 7.74 0.43
CA VAL A 1046 36.19 7.13 1.71
C VAL A 1046 35.70 7.95 2.91
N VAL A 1047 35.80 9.28 2.86
CA VAL A 1047 35.31 10.15 3.94
C VAL A 1047 33.81 10.02 4.11
N GLY A 1048 33.06 10.03 3.00
CA GLY A 1048 31.60 9.91 3.04
C GLY A 1048 31.12 8.56 3.54
N ASP A 1049 31.73 7.47 3.07
CA ASP A 1049 31.45 6.12 3.55
C ASP A 1049 31.78 5.96 5.05
N THR A 1050 32.87 6.59 5.51
CA THR A 1050 33.26 6.59 6.93
C THR A 1050 32.26 7.36 7.79
N ILE A 1051 31.76 8.50 7.31
CA ILE A 1051 30.72 9.28 7.99
C ILE A 1051 29.42 8.47 8.06
N ALA A 1052 28.97 7.87 6.95
CA ALA A 1052 27.77 7.03 6.95
C ALA A 1052 27.88 5.85 7.94
N ALA A 1053 29.04 5.21 8.01
CA ALA A 1053 29.33 4.16 8.99
C ALA A 1053 29.31 4.69 10.43
N MET A 1054 29.81 5.90 10.68
CA MET A 1054 29.80 6.50 12.02
C MET A 1054 28.43 6.99 12.46
N MET A 1055 27.58 7.39 11.51
CA MET A 1055 26.19 7.74 11.78
C MET A 1055 25.38 6.55 12.30
N VAL A 1056 25.67 5.33 11.85
CA VAL A 1056 25.11 4.11 12.43
C VAL A 1056 25.40 3.99 13.92
N ASP A 1057 26.67 4.14 14.31
CA ASP A 1057 27.07 4.03 15.71
C ASP A 1057 26.50 5.19 16.54
N TYR A 1058 26.45 6.39 15.97
CA TYR A 1058 25.87 7.56 16.62
C TYR A 1058 24.37 7.40 16.90
N ILE A 1059 23.60 6.99 15.89
CA ILE A 1059 22.16 6.71 16.03
C ILE A 1059 21.94 5.56 17.02
N ARG A 1060 22.74 4.49 16.94
CA ARG A 1060 22.69 3.40 17.93
C ARG A 1060 22.90 3.94 19.35
N SER A 1061 23.86 4.85 19.53
CA SER A 1061 24.10 5.44 20.85
C SER A 1061 22.95 6.29 21.37
N LEU A 1062 22.31 7.05 20.48
CA LEU A 1062 21.11 7.81 20.82
C LEU A 1062 19.97 6.89 21.28
N LEU A 1063 19.76 5.77 20.58
CA LEU A 1063 18.74 4.77 20.92
C LEU A 1063 19.01 4.07 22.26
N SER A 1064 20.29 3.82 22.58
CA SER A 1064 20.73 3.20 23.84
C SER A 1064 20.52 4.08 25.06
N ARG A 1065 20.63 5.41 24.91
CA ARG A 1065 20.40 6.39 25.99
C ARG A 1065 18.94 6.51 26.41
N LEU A 1066 18.00 6.13 25.55
CA LEU A 1066 16.57 6.11 25.86
C LEU A 1066 16.20 4.96 26.81
N PRO A 1067 15.28 5.17 27.78
CA PRO A 1067 14.76 4.11 28.64
C PRO A 1067 14.21 2.92 27.85
N ILE A 1068 14.24 1.73 28.47
CA ILE A 1068 13.74 0.47 27.88
C ILE A 1068 12.24 0.50 27.49
N PRO A 1069 11.31 1.06 28.30
CA PRO A 1069 9.88 0.99 27.98
C PRO A 1069 9.45 1.92 26.83
N VAL A 1070 10.27 2.93 26.52
CA VAL A 1070 10.00 3.93 25.47
C VAL A 1070 10.08 3.27 24.09
N GLN A 1071 9.03 3.44 23.30
CA GLN A 1071 9.03 3.04 21.90
C GLN A 1071 9.95 3.96 21.10
N LYS A 1072 10.83 3.35 20.31
CA LYS A 1072 11.84 4.07 19.54
C LYS A 1072 12.06 3.42 18.17
N SER A 1073 12.40 4.24 17.17
CA SER A 1073 12.65 3.76 15.82
C SER A 1073 13.88 4.43 15.19
N ALA A 1074 14.51 3.71 14.25
CA ALA A 1074 15.53 4.28 13.37
C ALA A 1074 15.23 3.94 11.92
N THR A 1075 15.34 4.93 11.05
CA THR A 1075 15.15 4.78 9.61
C THR A 1075 16.45 5.13 8.92
N PHE A 1076 16.94 4.21 8.10
CA PHE A 1076 18.15 4.40 7.30
C PHE A 1076 17.75 4.41 5.83
N ASP A 1077 17.81 5.60 5.22
CA ASP A 1077 17.74 5.74 3.79
C ASP A 1077 19.10 5.44 3.14
N GLU A 1078 19.06 4.98 1.88
CA GLU A 1078 20.27 4.59 1.12
C GLU A 1078 21.12 3.53 1.84
N TRP A 1079 20.47 2.46 2.34
CA TRP A 1079 21.10 1.40 3.14
C TRP A 1079 22.35 0.77 2.51
N HIS A 1080 22.45 0.75 1.18
CA HIS A 1080 23.60 0.23 0.44
C HIS A 1080 24.92 0.94 0.77
N VAL A 1081 24.88 2.24 1.11
CA VAL A 1081 26.06 3.01 1.54
C VAL A 1081 26.63 2.43 2.84
N ILE A 1082 25.74 2.01 3.73
CA ILE A 1082 26.07 1.58 5.10
C ILE A 1082 26.44 0.09 5.15
N LYS A 1083 25.72 -0.75 4.39
CA LYS A 1083 25.82 -2.22 4.42
C LYS A 1083 27.23 -2.77 4.20
N ARG A 1084 28.13 -2.00 3.56
CA ARG A 1084 29.50 -2.44 3.24
C ARG A 1084 30.44 -2.48 4.44
N THR A 1085 29.97 -2.18 5.65
CA THR A 1085 30.80 -2.02 6.84
C THR A 1085 30.51 -3.07 7.91
N LYS A 1086 31.55 -3.52 8.63
CA LYS A 1086 31.40 -4.42 9.78
C LYS A 1086 30.50 -3.84 10.88
N ARG A 1087 30.44 -2.51 10.98
CA ARG A 1087 29.59 -1.76 11.90
C ARG A 1087 28.11 -1.90 11.58
N ALA A 1088 27.75 -1.91 10.30
CA ALA A 1088 26.38 -2.17 9.86
C ALA A 1088 25.92 -3.58 10.24
N ASP A 1089 26.77 -4.60 10.03
CA ASP A 1089 26.48 -5.98 10.45
C ASP A 1089 26.29 -6.08 11.97
N ALA A 1090 27.16 -5.42 12.75
CA ALA A 1090 27.06 -5.37 14.20
C ALA A 1090 25.77 -4.66 14.68
N LEU A 1091 25.35 -3.58 14.01
CA LEU A 1091 24.06 -2.94 14.26
C LEU A 1091 22.90 -3.92 13.99
N VAL A 1092 22.89 -4.58 12.85
CA VAL A 1092 21.84 -5.56 12.49
C VAL A 1092 21.75 -6.69 13.52
N ASP A 1093 22.90 -7.21 13.96
CA ASP A 1093 22.96 -8.25 14.98
C ASP A 1093 22.49 -7.74 16.35
N TRP A 1094 22.88 -6.53 16.74
CA TRP A 1094 22.42 -5.87 17.97
C TRP A 1094 20.90 -5.70 17.95
N LEU A 1095 20.34 -5.22 16.84
CA LEU A 1095 18.90 -5.04 16.65
C LEU A 1095 18.14 -6.36 16.73
N ARG A 1096 18.68 -7.45 16.17
CA ARG A 1096 18.06 -8.78 16.26
C ARG A 1096 17.96 -9.26 17.71
N ARG A 1097 18.99 -9.01 18.52
CA ARG A 1097 19.07 -9.43 19.93
C ARG A 1097 18.27 -8.51 20.86
N MET A 1098 18.39 -7.20 20.65
CA MET A 1098 17.91 -6.17 21.59
C MET A 1098 16.63 -5.46 21.14
N GLY A 1099 16.28 -5.47 19.86
CA GLY A 1099 15.09 -4.78 19.34
C GLY A 1099 13.77 -5.25 19.96
N ARG A 1100 13.71 -6.55 20.32
CA ARG A 1100 12.56 -7.16 21.04
C ARG A 1100 12.46 -6.65 22.47
N SER A 1101 13.56 -6.66 23.23
CA SER A 1101 13.58 -6.32 24.66
C SER A 1101 13.56 -4.82 24.92
N ARG A 1102 14.07 -4.01 23.98
CA ARG A 1102 14.16 -2.55 24.08
C ARG A 1102 13.12 -1.80 23.25
N ARG A 1103 12.12 -2.49 22.68
CA ARG A 1103 11.05 -1.90 21.83
C ARG A 1103 11.60 -0.94 20.78
N CYS A 1104 12.62 -1.40 20.05
CA CYS A 1104 13.33 -0.60 19.07
C CYS A 1104 13.06 -1.13 17.66
N ALA A 1105 12.39 -0.32 16.84
CA ALA A 1105 12.08 -0.64 15.45
C ALA A 1105 13.14 -0.11 14.48
N VAL A 1106 13.40 -0.83 13.38
CA VAL A 1106 14.37 -0.37 12.37
C VAL A 1106 13.86 -0.58 10.96
N ARG A 1107 14.01 0.47 10.15
CA ARG A 1107 13.64 0.51 8.74
C ARG A 1107 14.89 0.66 7.88
N GLN A 1108 15.07 -0.27 6.96
CA GLN A 1108 16.17 -0.27 6.00
C GLN A 1108 15.58 0.01 4.62
N MET A 1109 15.92 1.15 4.03
CA MET A 1109 15.45 1.52 2.70
C MET A 1109 16.59 1.35 1.70
N SER A 1110 16.34 0.62 0.62
CA SER A 1110 17.30 0.50 -0.48
C SER A 1110 16.62 0.54 -1.83
N GLN A 1111 17.41 0.83 -2.86
CA GLN A 1111 16.99 0.71 -4.25
C GLN A 1111 17.10 -0.74 -4.76
N SER A 1112 17.95 -1.57 -4.12
CA SER A 1112 18.14 -2.97 -4.48
C SER A 1112 17.86 -3.92 -3.30
N ALA A 1113 17.17 -5.01 -3.59
CA ALA A 1113 16.92 -6.13 -2.70
C ALA A 1113 18.22 -6.87 -2.34
N LYS A 1114 19.24 -6.82 -3.19
CA LYS A 1114 20.57 -7.41 -2.92
C LYS A 1114 21.26 -6.74 -1.73
N ASP A 1115 20.86 -5.53 -1.37
CA ASP A 1115 21.38 -4.80 -0.21
C ASP A 1115 20.76 -5.25 1.11
N LEU A 1116 19.66 -5.99 1.06
CA LEU A 1116 18.96 -6.45 2.26
C LEU A 1116 19.19 -7.94 2.50
N SER A 1117 18.86 -8.40 3.71
CA SER A 1117 18.93 -9.81 4.08
C SER A 1117 17.59 -10.25 4.63
N ALA A 1118 17.00 -11.29 4.06
CA ALA A 1118 15.70 -11.80 4.50
C ALA A 1118 15.73 -12.29 5.96
N SER A 1119 16.90 -12.71 6.47
CA SER A 1119 17.06 -13.20 7.83
C SER A 1119 17.15 -12.10 8.89
N SER A 1120 17.42 -10.85 8.49
CA SER A 1120 17.44 -9.69 9.39
C SER A 1120 16.12 -8.93 9.43
N LEU A 1121 15.19 -9.23 8.52
CA LEU A 1121 13.96 -8.47 8.31
C LEU A 1121 12.71 -9.29 8.68
N ALA A 1122 11.91 -8.77 9.60
CA ALA A 1122 10.63 -9.38 9.91
C ALA A 1122 9.58 -9.07 8.83
N CYS A 1123 9.57 -7.85 8.30
CA CYS A 1123 8.67 -7.39 7.24
C CYS A 1123 9.45 -6.93 6.01
N VAL A 1124 8.89 -7.11 4.81
CA VAL A 1124 9.55 -6.71 3.54
C VAL A 1124 8.53 -6.10 2.60
N TRP A 1125 8.88 -4.97 2.01
CA TRP A 1125 8.12 -4.30 0.96
C TRP A 1125 8.96 -4.28 -0.31
N ILE A 1126 8.45 -4.88 -1.38
CA ILE A 1126 9.07 -4.86 -2.71
C ILE A 1126 8.21 -4.03 -3.63
N GLY A 1127 8.73 -2.90 -4.07
CA GLY A 1127 8.19 -2.14 -5.19
C GLY A 1127 8.69 -2.69 -6.52
N TRP A 1128 8.36 -1.97 -7.59
CA TRP A 1128 8.75 -2.36 -8.93
C TRP A 1128 10.28 -2.42 -9.15
N SER A 1129 10.68 -3.24 -10.13
CA SER A 1129 12.07 -3.37 -10.60
C SER A 1129 12.17 -3.17 -12.10
N THR A 1130 13.23 -2.49 -12.55
CA THR A 1130 13.55 -2.33 -13.99
C THR A 1130 14.36 -3.48 -14.56
N GLU A 1131 15.06 -4.24 -13.71
CA GLU A 1131 15.95 -5.32 -14.13
C GLU A 1131 15.43 -6.67 -13.65
N GLU A 1132 15.53 -7.67 -14.53
CA GLU A 1132 15.14 -9.05 -14.22
C GLU A 1132 15.97 -9.61 -13.06
N THR A 1133 17.29 -9.41 -13.07
CA THR A 1133 18.17 -9.90 -11.98
C THR A 1133 17.86 -9.28 -10.62
N GLU A 1134 17.27 -8.08 -10.62
CA GLU A 1134 16.87 -7.37 -9.42
C GLU A 1134 15.48 -7.82 -8.94
N ALA A 1135 14.57 -8.12 -9.88
CA ALA A 1135 13.30 -8.78 -9.57
C ALA A 1135 13.53 -10.21 -9.02
N GLU A 1136 14.50 -10.95 -9.54
CA GLU A 1136 14.92 -12.24 -8.98
C GLU A 1136 15.49 -12.12 -7.56
N ALA A 1137 16.30 -11.10 -7.28
CA ALA A 1137 16.80 -10.83 -5.94
C ALA A 1137 15.67 -10.42 -4.99
N SER A 1138 14.67 -9.70 -5.50
CA SER A 1138 13.46 -9.37 -4.75
C SER A 1138 12.64 -10.61 -4.41
N CYS A 1139 12.55 -11.60 -5.32
CA CYS A 1139 11.96 -12.90 -5.02
C CYS A 1139 12.69 -13.62 -3.87
N ASP A 1140 14.04 -13.62 -3.89
CA ASP A 1140 14.84 -14.20 -2.80
C ASP A 1140 14.57 -13.50 -1.45
N LEU A 1141 14.47 -12.16 -1.46
CA LEU A 1141 14.22 -11.38 -0.25
C LEU A 1141 12.84 -11.65 0.34
N LEU A 1142 11.81 -11.76 -0.53
CA LEU A 1142 10.45 -12.14 -0.15
C LEU A 1142 10.36 -13.60 0.31
N GLY A 1143 11.26 -14.47 -0.18
CA GLY A 1143 11.23 -15.91 0.07
C GLY A 1143 10.28 -16.67 -0.85
N ILE A 1144 10.10 -16.17 -2.08
CA ILE A 1144 9.24 -16.77 -3.12
C ILE A 1144 10.07 -17.39 -4.24
N GLU A 1145 9.48 -18.33 -4.99
CA GLU A 1145 10.15 -18.98 -6.11
C GLU A 1145 10.32 -18.00 -7.29
N LYS A 1146 11.47 -18.05 -7.97
CA LYS A 1146 11.80 -17.23 -9.15
C LYS A 1146 11.11 -17.77 -10.42
N THR A 1147 9.78 -17.82 -10.40
CA THR A 1147 9.00 -18.15 -11.59
C THR A 1147 8.91 -16.94 -12.50
N THR A 1148 8.77 -17.16 -13.81
CA THR A 1148 8.56 -16.08 -14.80
C THR A 1148 7.40 -15.17 -14.39
N ALA A 1149 6.29 -15.74 -13.92
CA ALA A 1149 5.12 -14.98 -13.46
C ALA A 1149 5.42 -14.08 -12.24
N ASN A 1150 6.20 -14.55 -11.26
CA ASN A 1150 6.54 -13.75 -10.08
C ASN A 1150 7.50 -12.60 -10.44
N VAL A 1151 8.49 -12.89 -11.27
CA VAL A 1151 9.47 -11.91 -11.76
C VAL A 1151 8.76 -10.83 -12.60
N GLU A 1152 7.91 -11.24 -13.54
CA GLU A 1152 7.08 -10.33 -14.33
C GLU A 1152 6.14 -9.51 -13.43
N THR A 1153 5.54 -10.11 -12.41
CA THR A 1153 4.68 -9.36 -11.47
C THR A 1153 5.45 -8.22 -10.80
N ILE A 1154 6.67 -8.47 -10.32
CA ILE A 1154 7.52 -7.43 -9.69
C ILE A 1154 7.90 -6.35 -10.72
N MET A 1155 8.25 -6.73 -11.95
CA MET A 1155 8.65 -5.77 -12.99
C MET A 1155 7.50 -4.87 -13.47
N HIS A 1156 6.25 -5.34 -13.33
CA HIS A 1156 5.05 -4.62 -13.76
C HIS A 1156 4.23 -4.02 -12.61
N LEU A 1157 4.77 -3.94 -11.39
CA LEU A 1157 4.15 -3.18 -10.32
C LEU A 1157 4.07 -1.69 -10.71
N ASN A 1158 2.92 -1.06 -10.46
CA ASN A 1158 2.75 0.38 -10.67
C ASN A 1158 3.26 1.17 -9.46
N LYS A 1159 3.30 2.50 -9.60
CA LYS A 1159 3.65 3.37 -8.48
C LYS A 1159 2.61 3.25 -7.36
N GLY A 1160 3.08 3.16 -6.12
CA GLY A 1160 2.22 2.92 -4.96
C GLY A 1160 1.89 1.45 -4.75
N GLU A 1161 2.14 0.57 -5.73
CA GLU A 1161 1.98 -0.87 -5.58
C GLU A 1161 3.24 -1.53 -5.04
N PHE A 1162 3.03 -2.47 -4.11
CA PHE A 1162 4.08 -3.26 -3.50
C PHE A 1162 3.65 -4.71 -3.40
N ILE A 1163 4.60 -5.63 -3.43
CA ILE A 1163 4.42 -6.93 -2.78
C ILE A 1163 4.87 -6.75 -1.33
N PHE A 1164 3.95 -7.03 -0.41
CA PHE A 1164 4.22 -6.96 1.03
C PHE A 1164 4.35 -8.35 1.61
N ARG A 1165 5.40 -8.56 2.42
CA ARG A 1165 5.55 -9.68 3.34
C ARG A 1165 5.42 -9.19 4.77
N ASP A 1166 4.40 -9.65 5.49
CA ASP A 1166 4.22 -9.29 6.89
C ASP A 1166 5.09 -10.12 7.86
N GLY A 1167 5.01 -9.80 9.16
CA GLY A 1167 5.80 -10.49 10.20
C GLY A 1167 5.49 -11.98 10.36
N PHE A 1168 4.29 -12.41 9.95
CA PHE A 1168 3.81 -13.80 9.94
C PHE A 1168 4.26 -14.56 8.68
N GLY A 1169 4.85 -13.87 7.71
CA GLY A 1169 5.29 -14.45 6.43
C GLY A 1169 4.18 -14.54 5.38
N ARG A 1170 3.03 -13.86 5.57
CA ARG A 1170 1.98 -13.78 4.55
C ARG A 1170 2.37 -12.78 3.47
N LEU A 1171 1.97 -13.06 2.23
CA LEU A 1171 2.33 -12.29 1.06
C LEU A 1171 1.08 -11.83 0.30
N ALA A 1172 1.03 -10.53 -0.03
CA ALA A 1172 -0.03 -9.97 -0.86
C ALA A 1172 0.53 -8.83 -1.73
N ARG A 1173 -0.05 -8.65 -2.93
CA ARG A 1173 0.09 -7.40 -3.67
C ARG A 1173 -0.81 -6.38 -2.99
N VAL A 1174 -0.29 -5.20 -2.73
CA VAL A 1174 -0.99 -4.13 -2.03
C VAL A 1174 -0.74 -2.81 -2.73
N PHE A 1175 -1.72 -1.93 -2.66
CA PHE A 1175 -1.56 -0.53 -2.98
C PHE A 1175 -1.44 0.25 -1.68
N VAL A 1176 -0.37 1.04 -1.55
CA VAL A 1176 -0.16 1.92 -0.40
C VAL A 1176 -0.85 3.24 -0.67
N ASP A 1177 -1.77 3.58 0.21
CA ASP A 1177 -2.62 4.76 0.08
C ASP A 1177 -2.39 5.72 1.26
N PHE A 1178 -2.43 7.02 0.98
CA PHE A 1178 -2.60 8.04 2.00
C PHE A 1178 -4.04 8.54 1.91
N TRP A 1179 -4.76 8.50 3.01
CA TRP A 1179 -6.15 8.93 3.05
C TRP A 1179 -6.34 10.43 2.73
N ASP A 1180 -5.28 11.24 2.83
CA ASP A 1180 -5.24 12.65 2.43
C ASP A 1180 -4.28 12.87 1.26
N THR A 1181 -4.82 13.23 0.10
CA THR A 1181 -4.00 13.56 -1.08
C THR A 1181 -3.22 14.86 -0.91
N SER A 1182 -3.65 15.78 -0.05
CA SER A 1182 -2.94 17.04 0.23
C SER A 1182 -1.69 16.81 1.09
N VAL A 1183 -1.71 15.83 1.99
CA VAL A 1183 -0.53 15.36 2.73
C VAL A 1183 0.52 14.77 1.78
N LEU A 1184 0.07 13.99 0.79
CA LEU A 1184 0.95 13.53 -0.29
C LEU A 1184 1.53 14.67 -1.13
N GLU A 1185 0.79 15.77 -1.34
CA GLU A 1185 1.25 17.00 -2.01
C GLU A 1185 2.34 17.72 -1.24
N ILE A 1186 2.26 17.75 0.09
CA ILE A 1186 3.29 18.30 0.97
C ILE A 1186 4.59 17.46 0.89
N PHE A 1187 4.46 16.14 0.83
CA PHE A 1187 5.60 15.23 0.70
C PHE A 1187 6.20 15.19 -0.70
N ARG A 1188 5.54 15.77 -1.68
CA ARG A 1188 6.11 16.03 -2.99
C ARG A 1188 6.90 17.33 -2.87
N THR A 1189 8.12 17.35 -3.39
CA THR A 1189 9.08 18.48 -3.35
C THR A 1189 8.56 19.80 -3.95
N GLU A 1190 7.28 19.85 -4.31
CA GLU A 1190 6.53 20.90 -4.99
C GLU A 1190 6.07 22.02 -4.04
N ALA A 1191 5.78 21.75 -2.75
CA ALA A 1191 5.07 22.72 -1.89
C ALA A 1191 5.93 23.88 -1.32
N MET A 1192 7.27 23.75 -1.31
CA MET A 1192 8.12 24.77 -0.68
C MET A 1192 8.37 26.01 -1.55
N ALA A 1193 8.13 25.94 -2.86
CA ALA A 1193 8.35 27.06 -3.77
C ALA A 1193 7.19 28.08 -3.78
N GLN A 1194 6.01 27.72 -3.26
CA GLN A 1194 4.85 28.64 -3.16
C GLN A 1194 4.76 29.36 -1.81
N ALA A 1195 5.48 28.90 -0.79
CA ALA A 1195 5.46 29.48 0.56
C ALA A 1195 6.62 30.48 0.83
N ALA A 1196 7.57 30.60 -0.09
CA ALA A 1196 8.65 31.59 -0.09
C ALA A 1196 8.37 32.66 -1.14
#